data_AF-A0A8H7SU02-F1
#
_entry.id   AF-A0A8H7SU02-F1
#
_cell.length_a   1.000
_cell.length_b   1.000
_cell.length_c   1.000
_cell.angle_alpha   90.00
_cell.angle_beta   90.00
_cell.angle_gamma   90.00
#
_symmetry.space_group_name_H-M   'P 1'
#
loop_
_entity.id
_entity.type
_entity.pdbx_description
1 polymer ?
#
loop_
_entity_poly.entity_id
_entity_poly.type
_entity_poly.pdbx_seq_one_letter_code
_entity_poly.pdbx_strand_id
1 'polypeptide(L)'
;MSTKDTSKRHDLSLTLIYQSLQSPTSSTSLKCRTILHTASVKQFDHTLRKLKSYAKRPEWPARRLIRCLDYLFVHGIKPSPHLQSIVRLPSFRSCVKWGLLCTDTDSVLPTAKFFCNLLETVDDDKTVADIKQHGGVKLLLEWCQHTNQSVRIYSVRALAAKVGWFAKDLIGLDAYCVLTRPVLNVSELCYVLSLKPPVSDIQQKRVELEQCIMACKLLDSIFKYEQVDQPSAAFQSFAKSALFWELVVTWKTVCFDQFGIMYSQTPHVPIKNEKLLVYCLSSIVQRFTCCCPNAAENVVRTRSDWHPYFRILMHTWIRNCSAVNEAVETEKRILKKMIQIAIDIVPAVKELASRQDYADQVVCDFTNFLMAFVSQPISPEQVETLSGLNGALLSTDICVDVDERGFMVTAVLLSQDKDMLVVFVEGFIQYVQLASVDYVQTVSARVAWSLKSLLTILVDTEQLEASGLRTRILKLIVFFLHYKDAIDTFATCTTSITELIWGPTIEQAKQGLQLATSLSVTEDLSPKQNSVIYKAKRAFVSLEIISGHPRACERLMDSNVLQLVDISLIPNGDTMQKTASLLAMYALFGRFIAALSRRTAFVRTRLRDDCGLFPIILKLSQQAIEHREMRDQDDAIRVGWTQVISSCLLVVSSFQYDESSMKMWLCWDYGDVSNTEVRLEDDAVEMVESQQVSSILPSLLSVLFPGNKQISGSKDDNFQLLFLAANVLDQLSAIPICGRQMVQHPDALADLASLMVTLTKDLFPGNPNKKRRALDEVKMDDAEIKKEDEIFMSESPQHQCAEYLRKSAIRILVCHDNIQYTILADAFTTFFRPLLQHPSHRSSSQHWRVAVTKDLYQKKLPDFVSLFKFTEVTDHAIKLYEFTAVAVAYSIMGTDSDQEWNSVLGLGVSEIVSSKYVFGVLCQMLVYELEYEENNSMLQIITPFRRNAAAQVIETLALDLEVVWQVEMKSIESVPVKHVALDEPYQKVYFATDDSTELVCGNRQLLSSNSPIFEALLGSNYAEQSKLESLTAIPLHDVPFKNLSLFLSVVEQLNTDSVLINTNWKDVVDLLLISDRFGTTSVKNKCQDWVLAKVEKLHVVDEKERLVCLEGLLGLYRECRDPIELDGGITSETWPFALVLKEAVKSIVMYLSLASRTDTFNKMILEKDGEELSSFCDGIASLLKK
;
A
#
# COMPACT_ATOMS: atom_id res chain seq x y z
N MET A 1 -120.84 -29.91 15.58
CA MET A 1 -120.14 -28.77 16.20
C MET A 1 -119.02 -29.29 17.08
N SER A 2 -117.78 -28.95 16.75
CA SER A 2 -116.61 -28.73 17.63
C SER A 2 -115.37 -28.81 16.76
N THR A 3 -114.95 -27.63 16.31
CA THR A 3 -113.85 -27.32 15.41
C THR A 3 -112.50 -27.75 15.99
N LYS A 4 -111.83 -28.72 15.34
CA LYS A 4 -110.39 -28.93 15.45
C LYS A 4 -109.71 -28.02 14.43
N ASP A 5 -109.20 -26.89 14.91
CA ASP A 5 -108.17 -26.11 14.24
C ASP A 5 -106.91 -26.97 14.10
N THR A 6 -106.76 -27.66 12.97
CA THR A 6 -105.48 -28.14 12.49
C THR A 6 -104.88 -27.05 11.61
N SER A 7 -104.08 -26.19 12.25
CA SER A 7 -103.16 -25.30 11.55
C SER A 7 -102.35 -26.15 10.56
N LYS A 8 -102.60 -25.99 9.25
CA LYS A 8 -101.83 -26.63 8.19
C LYS A 8 -100.36 -26.28 8.39
N ARG A 9 -99.57 -27.22 8.89
CA ARG A 9 -98.10 -27.12 8.89
C ARG A 9 -97.67 -27.00 7.43
N HIS A 10 -97.14 -25.83 7.04
CA HIS A 10 -96.50 -25.64 5.74
C HIS A 10 -95.18 -26.43 5.73
N ASP A 11 -95.25 -27.71 5.38
CA ASP A 11 -94.09 -28.59 5.34
C ASP A 11 -93.16 -28.21 4.18
N LEU A 12 -91.91 -27.89 4.53
CA LEU A 12 -90.82 -27.59 3.60
C LEU A 12 -90.47 -28.84 2.77
N SER A 13 -91.02 -28.98 1.56
CA SER A 13 -90.77 -30.11 0.66
C SER A 13 -89.69 -29.81 -0.39
N LEU A 14 -88.94 -30.82 -0.83
CA LEU A 14 -87.90 -30.67 -1.86
C LEU A 14 -88.47 -30.32 -3.24
N THR A 15 -89.71 -30.74 -3.53
CA THR A 15 -90.43 -30.33 -4.74
C THR A 15 -90.77 -28.84 -4.72
N LEU A 16 -91.21 -28.30 -3.58
CA LEU A 16 -91.46 -26.86 -3.41
C LEU A 16 -90.16 -26.04 -3.59
N ILE A 17 -89.05 -26.50 -3.00
CA ILE A 17 -87.74 -25.86 -3.14
C ILE A 17 -87.28 -25.87 -4.61
N TYR A 18 -87.43 -27.00 -5.30
CA TYR A 18 -87.04 -27.13 -6.70
C TYR A 18 -87.92 -26.28 -7.65
N GLN A 19 -89.22 -26.21 -7.43
CA GLN A 19 -90.13 -25.33 -8.19
C GLN A 19 -89.80 -23.85 -7.96
N SER A 20 -89.41 -23.49 -6.73
CA SER A 20 -88.99 -22.13 -6.35
C SER A 20 -87.66 -21.72 -6.98
N LEU A 21 -86.78 -22.69 -7.24
CA LEU A 21 -85.52 -22.55 -7.98
C LEU A 21 -85.74 -22.32 -9.48
N GLN A 22 -86.72 -23.00 -10.09
CA GLN A 22 -87.01 -22.86 -11.52
C GLN A 22 -87.71 -21.53 -11.86
N SER A 23 -88.39 -20.91 -10.90
CA SER A 23 -89.14 -19.66 -11.07
C SER A 23 -88.82 -18.66 -9.97
N PRO A 24 -87.64 -18.03 -9.95
CA PRO A 24 -87.15 -17.23 -8.81
C PRO A 24 -87.98 -15.98 -8.49
N THR A 25 -88.77 -15.48 -9.43
CA THR A 25 -89.65 -14.30 -9.29
C THR A 25 -91.12 -14.65 -9.02
N SER A 26 -91.46 -15.94 -8.93
CA SER A 26 -92.84 -16.37 -8.70
C SER A 26 -93.30 -16.16 -7.26
N SER A 27 -94.60 -16.03 -7.07
CA SER A 27 -95.23 -15.95 -5.73
C SER A 27 -94.95 -17.20 -4.89
N THR A 28 -94.72 -18.36 -5.52
CA THR A 28 -94.31 -19.60 -4.86
C THR A 28 -92.87 -19.53 -4.34
N SER A 29 -91.95 -18.89 -5.07
CA SER A 29 -90.56 -18.66 -4.59
C SER A 29 -90.50 -17.70 -3.41
N LEU A 30 -91.28 -16.62 -3.43
CA LEU A 30 -91.44 -15.70 -2.30
C LEU A 30 -92.01 -16.39 -1.04
N LYS A 31 -93.05 -17.22 -1.22
CA LYS A 31 -93.60 -18.04 -0.13
C LYS A 31 -92.57 -19.03 0.42
N CYS A 32 -91.82 -19.71 -0.45
CA CYS A 32 -90.77 -20.65 -0.05
C CYS A 32 -89.65 -19.96 0.75
N ARG A 33 -89.19 -18.78 0.31
CA ARG A 33 -88.21 -17.96 1.06
C ARG A 33 -88.73 -17.56 2.44
N THR A 34 -89.98 -17.12 2.53
CA THR A 34 -90.60 -16.76 3.82
C THR A 34 -90.68 -17.96 4.78
N ILE A 35 -91.03 -19.14 4.26
CA ILE A 35 -91.03 -20.39 5.03
C ILE A 35 -89.59 -20.76 5.46
N LEU A 36 -88.61 -20.62 4.58
CA LEU A 36 -87.19 -20.88 4.90
C LEU A 36 -86.64 -19.93 5.97
N HIS A 37 -87.02 -18.65 5.96
CA HIS A 37 -86.61 -17.68 6.98
C HIS A 37 -87.21 -17.95 8.37
N THR A 38 -88.39 -18.58 8.42
CA THR A 38 -89.08 -18.91 9.68
C THR A 38 -88.88 -20.37 10.13
N ALA A 39 -88.11 -21.17 9.37
CA ALA A 39 -87.92 -22.58 9.63
C ALA A 39 -87.04 -22.85 10.86
N SER A 40 -87.49 -23.77 11.72
CA SER A 40 -86.75 -24.24 12.89
C SER A 40 -85.62 -25.21 12.53
N VAL A 41 -84.64 -25.37 13.43
CA VAL A 41 -83.52 -26.33 13.29
C VAL A 41 -84.01 -27.76 13.01
N LYS A 42 -85.13 -28.18 13.65
CA LYS A 42 -85.75 -29.51 13.43
C LYS A 42 -86.31 -29.67 12.01
N GLN A 43 -86.87 -28.60 11.44
CA GLN A 43 -87.37 -28.63 10.06
C GLN A 43 -86.21 -28.72 9.06
N PHE A 44 -85.11 -28.00 9.28
CA PHE A 44 -83.90 -28.15 8.47
C PHE A 44 -83.30 -29.56 8.58
N ASP A 45 -83.18 -30.13 9.78
CA ASP A 45 -82.69 -31.50 9.98
C ASP A 45 -83.54 -32.54 9.22
N HIS A 46 -84.86 -32.45 9.32
CA HIS A 46 -85.79 -33.34 8.62
C HIS A 46 -85.67 -33.22 7.10
N THR A 47 -85.59 -32.00 6.56
CA THR A 47 -85.47 -31.77 5.12
C THR A 47 -84.11 -32.23 4.57
N LEU A 48 -83.01 -32.06 5.32
CA LEU A 48 -81.69 -32.57 4.96
C LEU A 48 -81.62 -34.10 4.96
N ARG A 49 -82.21 -34.76 5.98
CA ARG A 49 -82.32 -36.24 6.01
C ARG A 49 -83.14 -36.75 4.82
N LYS A 50 -84.24 -36.08 4.48
CA LYS A 50 -85.03 -36.38 3.28
C LYS A 50 -84.20 -36.21 2.02
N LEU A 51 -83.45 -35.11 1.85
CA LEU A 51 -82.60 -34.86 0.68
C LEU A 51 -81.62 -36.03 0.45
N LYS A 52 -80.97 -36.52 1.51
CA LYS A 52 -80.10 -37.71 1.45
C LYS A 52 -80.85 -38.98 1.05
N SER A 53 -82.10 -39.16 1.47
CA SER A 53 -82.93 -40.31 1.07
C SER A 53 -83.33 -40.26 -0.41
N TYR A 54 -83.56 -39.06 -0.96
CA TYR A 54 -83.87 -38.86 -2.38
C TYR A 54 -82.65 -39.08 -3.29
N ALA A 55 -81.43 -38.92 -2.78
CA ALA A 55 -80.20 -39.21 -3.52
C ALA A 55 -80.07 -40.68 -3.96
N LYS A 56 -80.84 -41.60 -3.37
CA LYS A 56 -80.91 -43.02 -3.77
C LYS A 56 -81.94 -43.30 -4.86
N ARG A 57 -82.70 -42.29 -5.31
CA ARG A 57 -83.81 -42.46 -6.27
C ARG A 57 -83.42 -41.89 -7.64
N PRO A 58 -83.69 -42.62 -8.75
CA PRO A 58 -83.30 -42.18 -10.09
C PRO A 58 -84.06 -40.92 -10.57
N GLU A 59 -85.25 -40.65 -10.05
CA GLU A 59 -86.07 -39.47 -10.38
C GLU A 59 -85.45 -38.13 -9.95
N TRP A 60 -84.50 -38.17 -9.01
CA TRP A 60 -83.82 -37.01 -8.43
C TRP A 60 -82.33 -37.05 -8.76
N PRO A 61 -81.93 -36.61 -9.98
CA PRO A 61 -80.52 -36.57 -10.35
C PRO A 61 -79.73 -35.63 -9.42
N ALA A 62 -78.45 -35.98 -9.19
CA ALA A 62 -77.56 -35.27 -8.26
C ALA A 62 -77.54 -33.74 -8.49
N ARG A 63 -77.49 -33.31 -9.76
CA ARG A 63 -77.58 -31.89 -10.15
C ARG A 63 -78.79 -31.15 -9.55
N ARG A 64 -79.97 -31.77 -9.53
CA ARG A 64 -81.20 -31.15 -8.99
C ARG A 64 -81.16 -31.06 -7.47
N LEU A 65 -80.70 -32.12 -6.82
CA LEU A 65 -80.58 -32.19 -5.36
C LEU A 65 -79.54 -31.21 -4.81
N ILE A 66 -78.40 -31.05 -5.49
CA ILE A 66 -77.36 -30.09 -5.10
C ILE A 66 -77.84 -28.65 -5.29
N ARG A 67 -78.59 -28.35 -6.37
CA ARG A 67 -79.24 -27.03 -6.51
C ARG A 67 -80.24 -26.75 -5.38
N CYS A 68 -81.01 -27.75 -4.95
CA CYS A 68 -81.89 -27.62 -3.79
C CYS A 68 -81.10 -27.39 -2.50
N LEU A 69 -79.96 -28.06 -2.34
CA LEU A 69 -79.06 -27.88 -1.19
C LEU A 69 -78.43 -26.48 -1.16
N ASP A 70 -77.97 -25.96 -2.30
CA ASP A 70 -77.46 -24.58 -2.46
C ASP A 70 -78.55 -23.56 -2.13
N TYR A 71 -79.77 -23.75 -2.64
CA TYR A 71 -80.89 -22.85 -2.36
C TYR A 71 -81.31 -22.87 -0.88
N LEU A 72 -81.40 -24.06 -0.29
CA LEU A 72 -81.64 -24.24 1.14
C LEU A 72 -80.58 -23.51 1.96
N PHE A 73 -79.32 -23.62 1.54
CA PHE A 73 -78.21 -22.98 2.22
C PHE A 73 -78.27 -21.45 2.10
N VAL A 74 -78.32 -20.92 0.88
CA VAL A 74 -78.25 -19.47 0.61
C VAL A 74 -79.47 -18.71 1.14
N HIS A 75 -80.67 -19.25 1.00
CA HIS A 75 -81.92 -18.54 1.33
C HIS A 75 -82.56 -18.98 2.66
N GLY A 76 -82.09 -20.05 3.29
CA GLY A 76 -82.62 -20.54 4.56
C GLY A 76 -81.57 -20.58 5.67
N ILE A 77 -80.52 -21.39 5.48
CA ILE A 77 -79.54 -21.69 6.53
C ILE A 77 -78.61 -20.49 6.79
N LYS A 78 -78.05 -19.89 5.73
CA LYS A 78 -77.15 -18.72 5.80
C LYS A 78 -77.76 -17.51 6.51
N PRO A 79 -78.99 -17.05 6.20
CA PRO A 79 -79.61 -15.92 6.90
C PRO A 79 -80.22 -16.29 8.26
N SER A 80 -80.15 -17.56 8.70
CA SER A 80 -80.75 -18.00 9.96
C SER A 80 -79.93 -17.56 11.18
N PRO A 81 -80.57 -17.09 12.27
CA PRO A 81 -79.89 -16.86 13.54
C PRO A 81 -79.33 -18.15 14.17
N HIS A 82 -79.73 -19.33 13.68
CA HIS A 82 -79.29 -20.64 14.17
C HIS A 82 -78.27 -21.33 13.25
N LEU A 83 -77.61 -20.59 12.34
CA LEU A 83 -76.61 -21.10 11.39
C LEU A 83 -75.65 -22.13 12.01
N GLN A 84 -75.01 -21.79 13.12
CA GLN A 84 -74.03 -22.65 13.79
C GLN A 84 -74.64 -23.96 14.31
N SER A 85 -75.88 -23.93 14.82
CA SER A 85 -76.59 -25.12 15.28
C SER A 85 -77.01 -26.03 14.13
N ILE A 86 -77.36 -25.45 12.97
CA ILE A 86 -77.78 -26.20 11.78
C ILE A 86 -76.58 -26.86 11.08
N VAL A 87 -75.47 -26.14 10.94
CA VAL A 87 -74.26 -26.65 10.27
C VAL A 87 -73.63 -27.81 11.04
N ARG A 88 -73.75 -27.83 12.37
CA ARG A 88 -73.28 -28.92 13.24
C ARG A 88 -74.16 -30.18 13.18
N LEU A 89 -75.32 -30.15 12.52
CA LEU A 89 -76.20 -31.31 12.44
C LEU A 89 -75.52 -32.47 11.67
N PRO A 90 -75.66 -33.72 12.14
CA PRO A 90 -75.15 -34.89 11.41
C PRO A 90 -75.76 -35.06 10.02
N SER A 91 -77.01 -34.61 9.83
CA SER A 91 -77.71 -34.62 8.55
C SER A 91 -77.11 -33.62 7.56
N PHE A 92 -76.74 -32.42 8.02
CA PHE A 92 -76.05 -31.42 7.21
C PHE A 92 -74.67 -31.91 6.79
N ARG A 93 -73.84 -32.35 7.74
CA ARG A 93 -72.50 -32.91 7.46
C ARG A 93 -72.56 -34.12 6.52
N SER A 94 -73.58 -34.96 6.66
CA SER A 94 -73.84 -36.06 5.72
C SER A 94 -74.15 -35.59 4.30
N CYS A 95 -74.93 -34.51 4.13
CA CYS A 95 -75.21 -33.92 2.82
C CYS A 95 -73.97 -33.26 2.21
N VAL A 96 -73.12 -32.63 3.03
CA VAL A 96 -71.81 -32.08 2.60
C VAL A 96 -70.89 -33.20 2.09
N LYS A 97 -70.75 -34.30 2.83
CA LYS A 97 -69.96 -35.47 2.40
C LYS A 97 -70.50 -36.10 1.10
N TRP A 98 -71.82 -36.23 1.00
CA TRP A 98 -72.46 -36.71 -0.23
C TRP A 98 -72.20 -35.78 -1.42
N GLY A 99 -72.28 -34.46 -1.21
CA GLY A 99 -71.98 -33.47 -2.25
C GLY A 99 -70.56 -33.56 -2.80
N LEU A 100 -69.57 -33.93 -1.97
CA LEU A 100 -68.18 -34.16 -2.41
C LEU A 100 -68.02 -35.39 -3.31
N LEU A 101 -68.90 -36.38 -3.18
CA LEU A 101 -68.89 -37.59 -4.00
C LEU A 101 -69.64 -37.42 -5.33
N CYS A 102 -70.34 -36.30 -5.52
CA CYS A 102 -71.08 -35.98 -6.74
C CYS A 102 -70.21 -35.13 -7.69
N THR A 103 -69.37 -35.82 -8.47
CA THR A 103 -68.41 -35.21 -9.39
C THR A 103 -68.75 -35.40 -10.87
N ASP A 104 -69.95 -35.88 -11.21
CA ASP A 104 -70.39 -36.05 -12.60
C ASP A 104 -70.39 -34.69 -13.32
N THR A 105 -70.03 -34.68 -14.62
CA THR A 105 -69.87 -33.48 -15.47
C THR A 105 -71.04 -32.49 -15.37
N ASP A 106 -72.28 -32.99 -15.28
CA ASP A 106 -73.50 -32.16 -15.19
C ASP A 106 -73.75 -31.55 -13.80
N SER A 107 -73.10 -32.08 -12.76
CA SER A 107 -73.30 -31.67 -11.36
C SER A 107 -72.20 -30.74 -10.84
N VAL A 108 -71.02 -30.70 -11.47
CA VAL A 108 -69.83 -29.95 -11.02
C VAL A 108 -70.13 -28.47 -10.72
N LEU A 109 -70.83 -27.76 -11.60
CA LEU A 109 -71.10 -26.33 -11.41
C LEU A 109 -72.00 -26.03 -10.18
N PRO A 110 -73.17 -26.67 -10.02
CA PRO A 110 -73.93 -26.59 -8.77
C PRO A 110 -73.14 -26.98 -7.53
N THR A 111 -72.29 -28.01 -7.62
CA THR A 111 -71.47 -28.50 -6.51
C THR A 111 -70.43 -27.46 -6.10
N ALA A 112 -69.65 -26.94 -7.05
CA ALA A 112 -68.65 -25.89 -6.81
C ALA A 112 -69.30 -24.63 -6.21
N LYS A 113 -70.47 -24.22 -6.71
CA LYS A 113 -71.22 -23.06 -6.18
C LYS A 113 -71.68 -23.28 -4.74
N PHE A 114 -72.22 -24.46 -4.43
CA PHE A 114 -72.62 -24.81 -3.07
C PHE A 114 -71.43 -24.77 -2.10
N PHE A 115 -70.29 -25.38 -2.46
CA PHE A 115 -69.09 -25.37 -1.62
C PHE A 115 -68.49 -23.97 -1.45
N CYS A 116 -68.50 -23.14 -2.49
CA CYS A 116 -68.11 -21.74 -2.39
C CYS A 116 -68.97 -20.99 -1.38
N ASN A 117 -70.30 -21.06 -1.51
CA ASN A 117 -71.22 -20.39 -0.58
C ASN A 117 -71.06 -20.91 0.85
N LEU A 118 -70.86 -22.22 1.01
CA LEU A 118 -70.65 -22.88 2.29
C LEU A 118 -69.38 -22.37 2.99
N LEU A 119 -68.23 -22.45 2.29
CA LEU A 119 -66.92 -22.12 2.85
C LEU A 119 -66.75 -20.62 3.10
N GLU A 120 -67.42 -19.75 2.32
CA GLU A 120 -67.46 -18.30 2.59
C GLU A 120 -68.24 -17.93 3.85
N THR A 121 -69.09 -18.83 4.37
CA THR A 121 -70.05 -18.50 5.43
C THR A 121 -69.80 -19.26 6.74
N VAL A 122 -69.17 -20.44 6.69
CA VAL A 122 -69.04 -21.33 7.85
C VAL A 122 -67.67 -21.21 8.52
N ASP A 123 -67.65 -20.88 9.81
CA ASP A 123 -66.45 -20.91 10.67
C ASP A 123 -66.34 -22.18 11.54
N ASP A 124 -67.20 -23.17 11.32
CA ASP A 124 -67.20 -24.42 12.10
C ASP A 124 -66.07 -25.38 11.65
N ASP A 125 -65.06 -25.52 12.51
CA ASP A 125 -63.86 -26.36 12.32
C ASP A 125 -64.19 -27.80 11.92
N LYS A 126 -65.26 -28.39 12.47
CA LYS A 126 -65.63 -29.79 12.21
C LYS A 126 -66.16 -29.99 10.79
N THR A 127 -66.88 -29.02 10.25
CA THR A 127 -67.40 -29.06 8.88
C THR A 127 -66.28 -28.83 7.87
N VAL A 128 -65.35 -27.91 8.15
CA VAL A 128 -64.15 -27.68 7.33
C VAL A 128 -63.21 -28.89 7.36
N ALA A 129 -63.02 -29.51 8.54
CA ALA A 129 -62.24 -30.73 8.70
C ALA A 129 -62.84 -31.94 7.93
N ASP A 130 -64.17 -32.09 7.91
CA ASP A 130 -64.83 -33.11 7.09
C ASP A 130 -64.54 -32.93 5.60
N ILE A 131 -64.59 -31.70 5.10
CA ILE A 131 -64.30 -31.38 3.69
C ILE A 131 -62.86 -31.73 3.36
N LYS A 132 -61.92 -31.39 4.25
CA LYS A 132 -60.51 -31.75 4.14
C LYS A 132 -60.28 -33.27 4.12
N GLN A 133 -60.86 -34.00 5.08
CA GLN A 133 -60.67 -35.45 5.22
C GLN A 133 -61.23 -36.28 4.05
N HIS A 134 -62.26 -35.78 3.35
CA HIS A 134 -62.90 -36.49 2.24
C HIS A 134 -62.42 -35.99 0.86
N GLY A 135 -61.19 -35.45 0.78
CA GLY A 135 -60.57 -35.06 -0.49
C GLY A 135 -61.14 -33.80 -1.14
N GLY A 136 -61.93 -33.00 -0.41
CA GLY A 136 -62.58 -31.81 -0.96
C GLY A 136 -61.59 -30.73 -1.40
N VAL A 137 -60.44 -30.59 -0.74
CA VAL A 137 -59.38 -29.65 -1.16
C VAL A 137 -58.79 -30.05 -2.51
N LYS A 138 -58.52 -31.34 -2.72
CA LYS A 138 -58.03 -31.88 -3.99
C LYS A 138 -59.04 -31.65 -5.12
N LEU A 139 -60.31 -31.97 -4.89
CA LEU A 139 -61.39 -31.75 -5.86
C LEU A 139 -61.54 -30.28 -6.25
N LEU A 140 -61.56 -29.37 -5.27
CA LEU A 140 -61.64 -27.93 -5.54
C LEU A 140 -60.41 -27.43 -6.31
N LEU A 141 -59.22 -27.94 -6.01
CA LEU A 141 -57.99 -27.60 -6.72
C LEU A 141 -58.01 -28.10 -8.18
N GLU A 142 -58.45 -29.34 -8.44
CA GLU A 142 -58.64 -29.89 -9.79
C GLU A 142 -59.65 -29.06 -10.60
N TRP A 143 -60.75 -28.64 -9.95
CA TRP A 143 -61.77 -27.80 -10.60
C TRP A 143 -61.30 -26.40 -10.95
N CYS A 144 -60.16 -25.93 -10.44
CA CYS A 144 -59.54 -24.67 -10.87
C CYS A 144 -59.04 -24.74 -12.32
N GLN A 145 -58.87 -25.94 -12.88
CA GLN A 145 -58.48 -26.17 -14.29
C GLN A 145 -59.65 -26.60 -15.18
N HIS A 146 -60.89 -26.57 -14.67
CA HIS A 146 -62.06 -27.02 -15.41
C HIS A 146 -62.38 -26.14 -16.64
N THR A 147 -62.88 -26.73 -17.72
CA THR A 147 -63.20 -26.01 -18.97
C THR A 147 -64.21 -24.86 -18.76
N ASN A 148 -65.21 -25.08 -17.90
CA ASN A 148 -66.19 -24.07 -17.52
C ASN A 148 -65.61 -22.99 -16.58
N GLN A 149 -65.65 -21.72 -17.00
CA GLN A 149 -65.17 -20.56 -16.24
C GLN A 149 -65.85 -20.37 -14.88
N SER A 150 -67.16 -20.57 -14.79
CA SER A 150 -67.90 -20.40 -13.52
C SER A 150 -67.46 -21.42 -12.48
N VAL A 151 -67.16 -22.66 -12.89
CA VAL A 151 -66.62 -23.71 -12.00
C VAL A 151 -65.29 -23.24 -11.42
N ARG A 152 -64.37 -22.75 -12.27
CA ARG A 152 -63.06 -22.25 -11.83
C ARG A 152 -63.17 -21.11 -10.81
N ILE A 153 -64.05 -20.13 -11.06
CA ILE A 153 -64.26 -18.98 -10.16
C ILE A 153 -64.78 -19.44 -8.79
N TYR A 154 -65.83 -20.27 -8.75
CA TYR A 154 -66.37 -20.75 -7.49
C TYR A 154 -65.35 -21.60 -6.71
N SER A 155 -64.55 -22.41 -7.40
CA SER A 155 -63.50 -23.21 -6.75
C SER A 155 -62.38 -22.36 -6.15
N VAL A 156 -61.87 -21.35 -6.88
CA VAL A 156 -60.83 -20.45 -6.36
C VAL A 156 -61.36 -19.66 -5.16
N ARG A 157 -62.61 -19.16 -5.22
CA ARG A 157 -63.25 -18.46 -4.09
C ARG A 157 -63.44 -19.36 -2.87
N ALA A 158 -63.89 -20.59 -3.09
CA ALA A 158 -64.05 -21.60 -2.04
C ALA A 158 -62.71 -21.88 -1.32
N LEU A 159 -61.63 -22.05 -2.07
CA LEU A 159 -60.28 -22.26 -1.53
C LEU A 159 -59.76 -21.02 -0.80
N ALA A 160 -59.96 -19.82 -1.35
CA ALA A 160 -59.51 -18.56 -0.76
C ALA A 160 -60.21 -18.27 0.58
N ALA A 161 -61.50 -18.57 0.70
CA ALA A 161 -62.28 -18.32 1.92
C ALA A 161 -61.74 -19.05 3.17
N LYS A 162 -61.09 -20.21 2.98
CA LYS A 162 -60.56 -21.06 4.07
C LYS A 162 -59.10 -21.46 3.87
N VAL A 163 -58.32 -20.59 3.22
CA VAL A 163 -56.91 -20.86 2.92
C VAL A 163 -56.08 -21.27 4.15
N GLY A 164 -56.33 -20.68 5.33
CA GLY A 164 -55.58 -21.04 6.54
C GLY A 164 -55.78 -22.47 7.03
N TRP A 165 -56.91 -23.09 6.69
CA TRP A 165 -57.18 -24.49 7.00
C TRP A 165 -56.63 -25.44 5.93
N PHE A 166 -56.56 -24.98 4.68
CA PHE A 166 -56.23 -25.79 3.51
C PHE A 166 -54.78 -25.63 3.03
N ALA A 167 -54.04 -24.61 3.47
CA ALA A 167 -52.72 -24.27 2.91
C ALA A 167 -51.74 -25.44 2.92
N LYS A 168 -51.63 -26.20 4.02
CA LYS A 168 -50.73 -27.37 4.09
C LYS A 168 -51.09 -28.45 3.07
N ASP A 169 -52.39 -28.69 2.85
CA ASP A 169 -52.84 -29.69 1.87
C ASP A 169 -52.66 -29.18 0.45
N LEU A 170 -52.90 -27.88 0.22
CA LEU A 170 -52.67 -27.23 -1.07
C LEU A 170 -51.19 -27.29 -1.49
N ILE A 171 -50.27 -27.05 -0.56
CA ILE A 171 -48.82 -27.20 -0.79
C ILE A 171 -48.48 -28.65 -1.13
N GLY A 172 -49.02 -29.62 -0.37
CA GLY A 172 -48.81 -31.05 -0.63
C GLY A 172 -49.47 -31.59 -1.90
N LEU A 173 -50.35 -30.82 -2.55
CA LEU A 173 -51.06 -31.17 -3.79
C LEU A 173 -50.59 -30.33 -4.99
N ASP A 174 -49.38 -29.77 -4.94
CA ASP A 174 -48.78 -28.96 -6.00
C ASP A 174 -49.65 -27.78 -6.47
N ALA A 175 -50.34 -27.10 -5.53
CA ALA A 175 -51.18 -25.96 -5.86
C ALA A 175 -50.43 -24.84 -6.60
N TYR A 176 -49.12 -24.69 -6.38
CA TYR A 176 -48.28 -23.75 -7.12
C TYR A 176 -48.34 -23.99 -8.64
N CYS A 177 -48.16 -25.22 -9.08
CA CYS A 177 -48.27 -25.60 -10.49
C CYS A 177 -49.71 -25.40 -11.02
N VAL A 178 -50.70 -25.85 -10.24
CA VAL A 178 -52.10 -25.90 -10.68
C VAL A 178 -52.69 -24.51 -10.86
N LEU A 179 -52.42 -23.60 -9.92
CA LEU A 179 -52.95 -22.23 -9.90
C LEU A 179 -52.16 -21.27 -10.81
N THR A 180 -50.93 -21.61 -11.19
CA THR A 180 -50.11 -20.79 -12.11
C THR A 180 -50.59 -20.91 -13.56
N ARG A 181 -51.03 -22.10 -14.01
CA ARG A 181 -51.46 -22.31 -15.41
C ARG A 181 -52.52 -21.32 -15.91
N PRO A 182 -53.60 -21.01 -15.17
CA PRO A 182 -54.56 -20.00 -15.59
C PRO A 182 -53.98 -18.58 -15.73
N VAL A 183 -52.89 -18.28 -15.01
CA VAL A 183 -52.26 -16.94 -14.95
C VAL A 183 -51.36 -16.70 -16.16
N LEU A 184 -50.85 -17.75 -16.81
CA LEU A 184 -49.88 -17.60 -17.92
C LEU A 184 -50.46 -16.85 -19.14
N ASN A 185 -51.78 -16.91 -19.35
CA ASN A 185 -52.47 -16.24 -20.47
C ASN A 185 -52.72 -14.74 -20.22
N VAL A 186 -52.28 -14.19 -19.08
CA VAL A 186 -52.58 -12.81 -18.67
C VAL A 186 -52.04 -11.77 -19.64
N SER A 187 -50.85 -11.98 -20.23
CA SER A 187 -50.28 -11.03 -21.20
C SER A 187 -51.16 -10.87 -22.44
N GLU A 188 -51.66 -11.98 -22.98
CA GLU A 188 -52.60 -11.98 -24.11
C GLU A 188 -53.94 -11.31 -23.73
N LEU A 189 -54.44 -11.55 -22.51
CA LEU A 189 -55.65 -10.91 -22.00
C LEU A 189 -55.49 -9.39 -21.89
N CYS A 190 -54.37 -8.90 -21.34
CA CYS A 190 -54.08 -7.47 -21.23
C CYS A 190 -53.97 -6.82 -22.61
N TYR A 191 -53.26 -7.46 -23.54
CA TYR A 191 -53.16 -6.98 -24.92
C TYR A 191 -54.52 -6.87 -25.60
N VAL A 192 -55.37 -7.90 -25.55
CA VAL A 192 -56.71 -7.87 -26.16
C VAL A 192 -57.61 -6.79 -25.53
N LEU A 193 -57.51 -6.59 -24.21
CA LEU A 193 -58.28 -5.57 -23.49
C LEU A 193 -57.79 -4.13 -23.76
N SER A 194 -56.56 -3.97 -24.27
CA SER A 194 -55.96 -2.67 -24.64
C SER A 194 -56.39 -2.13 -26.01
N LEU A 195 -56.85 -3.01 -26.91
CA LEU A 195 -57.24 -2.65 -28.28
C LEU A 195 -58.52 -1.80 -28.32
N LYS A 196 -58.57 -0.78 -29.18
CA LYS A 196 -59.79 0.03 -29.43
C LYS A 196 -60.90 -0.86 -30.03
N PRO A 197 -62.19 -0.67 -29.63
CA PRO A 197 -63.29 -1.58 -30.01
C PRO A 197 -63.58 -1.61 -31.53
N PRO A 198 -64.16 -2.71 -32.09
CA PRO A 198 -65.16 -3.57 -31.45
C PRO A 198 -64.72 -5.05 -31.35
N VAL A 199 -64.55 -5.54 -30.12
CA VAL A 199 -64.40 -6.98 -29.87
C VAL A 199 -65.62 -7.45 -29.07
N SER A 200 -66.37 -8.41 -29.59
CA SER A 200 -67.62 -8.93 -29.00
C SER A 200 -67.44 -9.60 -27.63
N ASP A 201 -66.19 -9.89 -27.22
CA ASP A 201 -65.86 -10.71 -26.04
C ASP A 201 -65.19 -9.94 -24.88
N ILE A 202 -65.16 -8.60 -24.90
CA ILE A 202 -64.48 -7.78 -23.87
C ILE A 202 -64.97 -8.13 -22.45
N GLN A 203 -66.27 -8.36 -22.27
CA GLN A 203 -66.83 -8.68 -20.96
C GLN A 203 -66.41 -10.06 -20.47
N GLN A 204 -66.32 -11.06 -21.36
CA GLN A 204 -65.83 -12.39 -21.03
C GLN A 204 -64.34 -12.34 -20.64
N LYS A 205 -63.53 -11.61 -21.43
CA LYS A 205 -62.09 -11.41 -21.18
C LYS A 205 -61.81 -10.68 -19.87
N ARG A 206 -62.66 -9.73 -19.46
CA ARG A 206 -62.58 -9.11 -18.12
C ARG A 206 -62.81 -10.10 -16.98
N VAL A 207 -63.79 -11.00 -17.11
CA VAL A 207 -64.05 -12.03 -16.10
C VAL A 207 -62.89 -13.06 -16.06
N GLU A 208 -62.24 -13.34 -17.19
CA GLU A 208 -61.02 -14.17 -17.24
C GLU A 208 -59.85 -13.49 -16.49
N LEU A 209 -59.66 -12.18 -16.66
CA LEU A 209 -58.66 -11.41 -15.92
C LEU A 209 -58.92 -11.40 -14.40
N GLU A 210 -60.17 -11.18 -13.98
CA GLU A 210 -60.55 -11.23 -12.56
C GLU A 210 -60.26 -12.59 -11.94
N GLN A 211 -60.49 -13.67 -12.69
CA GLN A 211 -60.15 -15.03 -12.25
C GLN A 211 -58.64 -15.20 -12.06
N CYS A 212 -57.81 -14.67 -12.97
CA CYS A 212 -56.35 -14.71 -12.85
C CYS A 212 -55.88 -13.97 -11.60
N ILE A 213 -56.46 -12.79 -11.31
CA ILE A 213 -56.16 -12.01 -10.10
C ILE A 213 -56.55 -12.79 -8.84
N MET A 214 -57.71 -13.46 -8.83
CA MET A 214 -58.12 -14.30 -7.69
C MET A 214 -57.15 -15.47 -7.49
N ALA A 215 -56.69 -16.12 -8.57
CA ALA A 215 -55.69 -17.18 -8.49
C ALA A 215 -54.36 -16.66 -7.94
N CYS A 216 -53.90 -15.48 -8.38
CA CYS A 216 -52.69 -14.84 -7.85
C CYS A 216 -52.83 -14.50 -6.36
N LYS A 217 -54.00 -13.99 -5.92
CA LYS A 217 -54.27 -13.73 -4.50
C LYS A 217 -54.30 -14.99 -3.65
N LEU A 218 -54.83 -16.08 -4.19
CA LEU A 218 -54.82 -17.38 -3.53
C LEU A 218 -53.38 -17.90 -3.40
N LEU A 219 -52.58 -17.83 -4.46
CA LEU A 219 -51.15 -18.15 -4.44
C LEU A 219 -50.40 -17.31 -3.39
N ASP A 220 -50.58 -15.99 -3.40
CA ASP A 220 -49.99 -15.08 -2.40
C ASP A 220 -50.40 -15.43 -0.97
N SER A 221 -51.65 -15.88 -0.77
CA SER A 221 -52.17 -16.28 0.53
C SER A 221 -51.65 -17.65 1.00
N ILE A 222 -51.36 -18.58 0.08
CA ILE A 222 -50.75 -19.88 0.40
C ILE A 222 -49.35 -19.67 0.97
N PHE A 223 -48.57 -18.71 0.43
CA PHE A 223 -47.22 -18.42 0.92
C PHE A 223 -47.16 -17.96 2.38
N LYS A 224 -48.24 -17.39 2.92
CA LYS A 224 -48.29 -17.00 4.35
C LYS A 224 -48.13 -18.19 5.31
N TYR A 225 -48.29 -19.42 4.81
CA TYR A 225 -48.21 -20.66 5.58
C TYR A 225 -46.96 -21.50 5.25
N GLU A 226 -46.05 -20.99 4.40
CA GLU A 226 -44.71 -21.55 4.20
C GLU A 226 -43.73 -20.95 5.22
N GLN A 227 -42.77 -21.76 5.67
CA GLN A 227 -41.66 -21.26 6.49
C GLN A 227 -40.56 -20.71 5.58
N VAL A 228 -40.13 -19.47 5.84
CA VAL A 228 -39.12 -18.78 5.02
C VAL A 228 -37.76 -19.47 5.11
N ASP A 229 -37.37 -19.93 6.30
CA ASP A 229 -36.04 -20.52 6.54
C ASP A 229 -35.93 -21.98 6.07
N GLN A 230 -37.06 -22.68 5.90
CA GLN A 230 -37.11 -24.07 5.45
C GLN A 230 -38.31 -24.26 4.50
N PRO A 231 -38.20 -23.81 3.23
CA PRO A 231 -39.29 -23.94 2.27
C PRO A 231 -39.57 -25.40 1.94
N SER A 232 -40.85 -25.74 1.73
CA SER A 232 -41.27 -27.10 1.39
C SER A 232 -40.63 -27.63 0.09
N ALA A 233 -40.56 -28.96 -0.06
CA ALA A 233 -40.06 -29.59 -1.29
C ALA A 233 -40.86 -29.19 -2.54
N ALA A 234 -42.19 -29.01 -2.39
CA ALA A 234 -43.07 -28.56 -3.47
C ALA A 234 -42.73 -27.12 -3.91
N PHE A 235 -42.42 -26.23 -2.96
CA PHE A 235 -41.97 -24.86 -3.24
C PHE A 235 -40.65 -24.85 -4.03
N GLN A 236 -39.66 -25.61 -3.57
CA GLN A 236 -38.36 -25.70 -4.26
C GLN A 236 -38.47 -26.34 -5.65
N SER A 237 -39.31 -27.36 -5.80
CA SER A 237 -39.56 -28.02 -7.09
C SER A 237 -40.19 -27.06 -8.09
N PHE A 238 -41.20 -26.28 -7.67
CA PHE A 238 -41.84 -25.30 -8.53
C PHE A 238 -40.88 -24.17 -8.94
N ALA A 239 -40.07 -23.63 -8.02
CA ALA A 239 -39.09 -22.58 -8.34
C ALA A 239 -38.07 -23.00 -9.42
N LYS A 240 -37.77 -24.31 -9.52
CA LYS A 240 -36.89 -24.90 -10.54
C LYS A 240 -37.63 -25.34 -11.82
N SER A 241 -38.95 -25.25 -11.84
CA SER A 241 -39.78 -25.74 -12.94
C SER A 241 -39.84 -24.75 -14.12
N ALA A 242 -40.12 -25.28 -15.32
CA ALA A 242 -40.40 -24.46 -16.50
C ALA A 242 -41.62 -23.55 -16.32
N LEU A 243 -42.61 -23.99 -15.53
CA LEU A 243 -43.82 -23.19 -15.24
C LEU A 243 -43.51 -21.90 -14.46
N PHE A 244 -42.50 -21.92 -13.59
CA PHE A 244 -42.06 -20.70 -12.91
C PHE A 244 -41.35 -19.74 -13.85
N TRP A 245 -40.53 -20.25 -14.78
CA TRP A 245 -39.94 -19.42 -15.84
C TRP A 245 -41.02 -18.76 -16.70
N GLU A 246 -42.05 -19.51 -17.12
CA GLU A 246 -43.19 -18.96 -17.86
C GLU A 246 -43.92 -17.88 -17.05
N LEU A 247 -44.09 -18.06 -15.74
CA LEU A 247 -44.66 -17.04 -14.86
C LEU A 247 -43.80 -15.76 -14.80
N VAL A 248 -42.47 -15.88 -14.75
CA VAL A 248 -41.55 -14.73 -14.82
C VAL A 248 -41.67 -14.03 -16.17
N VAL A 249 -41.82 -14.78 -17.27
CA VAL A 249 -42.08 -14.21 -18.61
C VAL A 249 -43.43 -13.49 -18.66
N THR A 250 -44.49 -14.03 -18.04
CA THR A 250 -45.76 -13.31 -17.94
C THR A 250 -45.61 -12.03 -17.11
N TRP A 251 -44.92 -12.10 -15.97
CA TRP A 251 -44.70 -10.93 -15.10
C TRP A 251 -43.88 -9.83 -15.79
N LYS A 252 -42.77 -10.17 -16.47
CA LYS A 252 -41.95 -9.17 -17.16
C LYS A 252 -42.72 -8.46 -18.27
N THR A 253 -43.54 -9.20 -19.04
CA THR A 253 -44.33 -8.64 -20.13
C THR A 253 -45.37 -7.67 -19.60
N VAL A 254 -46.07 -8.05 -18.53
CA VAL A 254 -47.03 -7.15 -17.85
C VAL A 254 -46.32 -5.90 -17.31
N CYS A 255 -45.10 -6.00 -16.78
CA CYS A 255 -44.32 -4.82 -16.37
C CYS A 255 -43.95 -3.93 -17.55
N PHE A 256 -43.51 -4.52 -18.67
CA PHE A 256 -43.14 -3.79 -19.89
C PHE A 256 -44.34 -3.08 -20.53
N ASP A 257 -45.50 -3.74 -20.57
CA ASP A 257 -46.75 -3.14 -21.06
C ASP A 257 -47.16 -1.94 -20.20
N GLN A 258 -47.05 -2.06 -18.87
CA GLN A 258 -47.30 -0.96 -17.94
C GLN A 258 -46.32 0.21 -18.12
N PHE A 259 -45.04 -0.10 -18.38
CA PHE A 259 -44.05 0.91 -18.75
C PHE A 259 -44.48 1.67 -20.01
N GLY A 260 -44.91 0.97 -21.07
CA GLY A 260 -45.39 1.60 -22.31
C GLY A 260 -46.60 2.51 -22.10
N ILE A 261 -47.54 2.11 -21.25
CA ILE A 261 -48.72 2.92 -20.89
C ILE A 261 -48.30 4.19 -20.15
N MET A 262 -47.43 4.07 -19.14
CA MET A 262 -47.00 5.21 -18.33
C MET A 262 -46.08 6.18 -19.09
N TYR A 263 -45.28 5.67 -20.03
CA TYR A 263 -44.34 6.48 -20.81
C TYR A 263 -45.01 7.24 -21.97
N SER A 264 -45.94 6.60 -22.68
CA SER A 264 -46.47 7.16 -23.94
C SER A 264 -47.51 8.28 -23.78
N GLN A 265 -47.99 8.57 -22.56
CA GLN A 265 -49.08 9.53 -22.26
C GLN A 265 -50.33 9.41 -23.17
N THR A 266 -50.48 8.30 -23.92
CA THR A 266 -51.61 8.11 -24.82
C THR A 266 -52.86 7.77 -24.01
N PRO A 267 -54.06 8.24 -24.40
CA PRO A 267 -55.29 7.96 -23.68
C PRO A 267 -55.65 6.48 -23.84
N HIS A 268 -55.14 5.67 -22.90
CA HIS A 268 -55.47 4.27 -22.76
C HIS A 268 -56.77 4.14 -21.97
N VAL A 269 -57.66 3.22 -22.37
CA VAL A 269 -58.84 2.90 -21.55
C VAL A 269 -58.31 2.17 -20.31
N PRO A 270 -58.49 2.71 -19.09
CA PRO A 270 -57.93 2.09 -17.90
C PRO A 270 -58.59 0.74 -17.65
N ILE A 271 -57.80 -0.33 -17.62
CA ILE A 271 -58.27 -1.66 -17.26
C ILE A 271 -58.41 -1.70 -15.73
N LYS A 272 -59.63 -1.91 -15.25
CA LYS A 272 -59.91 -2.02 -13.81
C LYS A 272 -59.09 -3.19 -13.23
N ASN A 273 -58.34 -2.93 -12.16
CA ASN A 273 -57.49 -3.88 -11.40
C ASN A 273 -56.13 -4.26 -12.02
N GLU A 274 -55.63 -3.57 -13.04
CA GLU A 274 -54.34 -3.89 -13.67
C GLU A 274 -53.14 -3.69 -12.72
N LYS A 275 -53.11 -2.59 -11.95
CA LYS A 275 -52.09 -2.38 -10.90
C LYS A 275 -52.11 -3.45 -9.81
N LEU A 276 -53.30 -3.97 -9.49
CA LEU A 276 -53.46 -5.05 -8.51
C LEU A 276 -52.87 -6.37 -9.03
N LEU A 277 -52.99 -6.64 -10.33
CA LEU A 277 -52.36 -7.79 -10.98
C LEU A 277 -50.83 -7.68 -10.89
N VAL A 278 -50.25 -6.53 -11.25
CA VAL A 278 -48.80 -6.28 -11.15
C VAL A 278 -48.32 -6.47 -9.72
N TYR A 279 -49.05 -5.93 -8.74
CA TYR A 279 -48.73 -6.11 -7.32
C TYR A 279 -48.74 -7.59 -6.92
N CYS A 280 -49.80 -8.34 -7.26
CA CYS A 280 -49.90 -9.75 -6.90
C CYS A 280 -48.78 -10.59 -7.57
N LEU A 281 -48.51 -10.37 -8.85
CA LEU A 281 -47.44 -11.07 -9.57
C LEU A 281 -46.06 -10.73 -8.98
N SER A 282 -45.80 -9.44 -8.69
CA SER A 282 -44.55 -9.01 -8.07
C SER A 282 -44.40 -9.60 -6.66
N SER A 283 -45.48 -9.73 -5.88
CA SER A 283 -45.45 -10.39 -4.57
C SER A 283 -45.08 -11.87 -4.70
N ILE A 284 -45.64 -12.59 -5.67
CA ILE A 284 -45.33 -14.00 -5.93
C ILE A 284 -43.86 -14.15 -6.34
N VAL A 285 -43.40 -13.37 -7.33
CA VAL A 285 -42.00 -13.41 -7.82
C VAL A 285 -41.03 -13.09 -6.68
N GLN A 286 -41.27 -12.03 -5.91
CA GLN A 286 -40.46 -11.62 -4.78
C GLN A 286 -40.32 -12.73 -3.71
N ARG A 287 -41.39 -13.48 -3.44
CA ARG A 287 -41.34 -14.59 -2.47
C ARG A 287 -40.47 -15.75 -2.97
N PHE A 288 -40.48 -16.03 -4.27
CA PHE A 288 -39.62 -17.08 -4.84
C PHE A 288 -38.16 -16.66 -4.96
N THR A 289 -37.88 -15.41 -5.35
CA THR A 289 -36.51 -14.89 -5.45
C THR A 289 -35.81 -14.85 -4.09
N CYS A 290 -36.54 -14.47 -3.03
CA CYS A 290 -36.00 -14.41 -1.67
C CYS A 290 -35.55 -15.79 -1.13
N CYS A 291 -36.25 -16.87 -1.51
CA CYS A 291 -36.03 -18.20 -0.95
C CYS A 291 -35.26 -19.17 -1.86
N CYS A 292 -35.10 -18.88 -3.16
CA CYS A 292 -34.50 -19.80 -4.14
C CYS A 292 -33.54 -19.11 -5.12
N PRO A 293 -32.25 -19.51 -5.18
CA PRO A 293 -31.27 -18.93 -6.09
C PRO A 293 -31.65 -19.05 -7.58
N ASN A 294 -32.19 -20.21 -7.99
CA ASN A 294 -32.60 -20.43 -9.39
C ASN A 294 -33.74 -19.48 -9.82
N ALA A 295 -34.62 -19.12 -8.88
CA ALA A 295 -35.68 -18.15 -9.15
C ALA A 295 -35.10 -16.74 -9.36
N ALA A 296 -34.11 -16.35 -8.57
CA ALA A 296 -33.37 -15.10 -8.75
C ALA A 296 -32.68 -15.05 -10.12
N GLU A 297 -32.00 -16.13 -10.52
CA GLU A 297 -31.33 -16.21 -11.83
C GLU A 297 -32.31 -15.99 -13.01
N ASN A 298 -33.49 -16.61 -12.94
CA ASN A 298 -34.55 -16.44 -13.94
C ASN A 298 -35.04 -14.97 -14.04
N VAL A 299 -35.17 -14.28 -12.92
CA VAL A 299 -35.58 -12.85 -12.91
C VAL A 299 -34.47 -11.94 -13.46
N VAL A 300 -33.21 -12.26 -13.17
CA VAL A 300 -32.05 -11.52 -13.68
C VAL A 300 -31.93 -11.58 -15.20
N ARG A 301 -32.25 -12.74 -15.80
CA ARG A 301 -32.26 -12.94 -17.26
C ARG A 301 -33.27 -12.07 -18.00
N THR A 302 -34.28 -11.55 -17.30
CA THR A 302 -35.38 -10.77 -17.89
C THR A 302 -35.34 -9.29 -17.53
N ARG A 303 -34.21 -8.81 -17.00
CA ARG A 303 -34.02 -7.45 -16.47
C ARG A 303 -34.32 -6.30 -17.45
N SER A 304 -34.06 -6.47 -18.74
CA SER A 304 -34.29 -5.44 -19.75
C SER A 304 -35.74 -4.97 -19.81
N ASP A 305 -36.67 -5.85 -19.43
CA ASP A 305 -38.09 -5.66 -19.70
C ASP A 305 -38.82 -5.07 -18.48
N TRP A 306 -38.40 -5.46 -17.26
CA TRP A 306 -39.04 -4.97 -16.02
C TRP A 306 -38.32 -3.78 -15.37
N HIS A 307 -37.01 -3.62 -15.55
CA HIS A 307 -36.24 -2.51 -14.97
C HIS A 307 -36.71 -1.11 -15.42
N PRO A 308 -37.11 -0.88 -16.69
CA PRO A 308 -37.68 0.41 -17.10
C PRO A 308 -38.95 0.78 -16.33
N TYR A 309 -39.81 -0.21 -16.05
CA TYR A 309 -41.01 0.00 -15.23
C TYR A 309 -40.65 0.38 -13.79
N PHE A 310 -39.62 -0.26 -13.22
CA PHE A 310 -39.08 0.09 -11.90
C PHE A 310 -38.60 1.55 -11.83
N ARG A 311 -37.88 2.03 -12.86
CA ARG A 311 -37.46 3.44 -12.97
C ARG A 311 -38.66 4.39 -13.01
N ILE A 312 -39.67 4.11 -13.83
CA ILE A 312 -40.88 4.96 -13.91
C ILE A 312 -41.62 5.00 -12.58
N LEU A 313 -41.72 3.89 -11.84
CA LEU A 313 -42.37 3.87 -10.53
C LEU A 313 -41.67 4.80 -9.52
N MET A 314 -40.33 4.83 -9.52
CA MET A 314 -39.55 5.75 -8.70
C MET A 314 -39.85 7.21 -9.05
N HIS A 315 -39.90 7.53 -10.34
CA HIS A 315 -40.25 8.85 -10.86
C HIS A 315 -41.69 9.26 -10.50
N THR A 316 -42.67 8.38 -10.71
CA THR A 316 -44.08 8.64 -10.40
C THR A 316 -44.29 8.88 -8.90
N TRP A 317 -43.54 8.16 -8.06
CA TRP A 317 -43.57 8.42 -6.62
C TRP A 317 -43.07 9.82 -6.31
N ILE A 318 -41.88 10.22 -6.77
CA ILE A 318 -41.32 11.57 -6.60
C ILE A 318 -42.31 12.66 -7.02
N ARG A 319 -42.94 12.51 -8.20
CA ARG A 319 -43.91 13.47 -8.72
C ARG A 319 -45.16 13.61 -7.84
N ASN A 320 -45.60 12.52 -7.22
CA ASN A 320 -46.86 12.45 -6.48
C ASN A 320 -46.67 12.48 -4.95
N CYS A 321 -45.44 12.59 -4.44
CA CYS A 321 -45.13 12.62 -3.02
C CYS A 321 -45.93 13.69 -2.24
N SER A 322 -46.26 14.83 -2.87
CA SER A 322 -47.03 15.91 -2.24
C SER A 322 -48.56 15.73 -2.27
N ALA A 323 -49.09 14.71 -2.96
CA ALA A 323 -50.53 14.51 -3.16
C ALA A 323 -51.02 13.22 -2.50
N VAL A 324 -51.91 13.34 -1.50
CA VAL A 324 -52.56 12.20 -0.83
C VAL A 324 -53.64 11.61 -1.77
N ASN A 325 -53.25 10.65 -2.61
CA ASN A 325 -54.15 9.93 -3.53
C ASN A 325 -54.05 8.42 -3.31
N GLU A 326 -55.18 7.71 -3.20
CA GLU A 326 -55.22 6.23 -3.04
C GLU A 326 -54.49 5.46 -4.17
N ALA A 327 -54.47 6.03 -5.38
CA ALA A 327 -53.77 5.46 -6.53
C ALA A 327 -52.24 5.40 -6.32
N VAL A 328 -51.68 6.34 -5.55
CA VAL A 328 -50.24 6.48 -5.27
C VAL A 328 -49.79 5.44 -4.23
N GLU A 329 -50.65 5.13 -3.25
CA GLU A 329 -50.37 4.12 -2.22
C GLU A 329 -50.21 2.71 -2.81
N THR A 330 -50.96 2.40 -3.88
CA THR A 330 -50.81 1.11 -4.58
C THR A 330 -49.48 1.03 -5.35
N GLU A 331 -49.09 2.12 -6.03
CA GLU A 331 -47.81 2.21 -6.74
C GLU A 331 -46.62 2.13 -5.79
N LYS A 332 -46.70 2.80 -4.64
CA LYS A 332 -45.70 2.71 -3.56
C LYS A 332 -45.50 1.27 -3.07
N ARG A 333 -46.59 0.50 -2.91
CA ARG A 333 -46.52 -0.92 -2.54
C ARG A 333 -45.87 -1.77 -3.63
N ILE A 334 -46.17 -1.51 -4.89
CA ILE A 334 -45.51 -2.18 -6.03
C ILE A 334 -44.02 -1.83 -6.02
N LEU A 335 -43.66 -0.56 -5.90
CA LEU A 335 -42.28 -0.10 -5.86
C LEU A 335 -41.50 -0.79 -4.72
N LYS A 336 -42.07 -0.87 -3.51
CA LYS A 336 -41.45 -1.61 -2.39
C LYS A 336 -41.17 -3.08 -2.74
N LYS A 337 -42.08 -3.74 -3.47
CA LYS A 337 -41.87 -5.12 -3.95
C LYS A 337 -40.77 -5.20 -5.00
N MET A 338 -40.72 -4.26 -5.93
CA MET A 338 -39.68 -4.20 -6.97
C MET A 338 -38.29 -3.95 -6.38
N ILE A 339 -38.16 -3.06 -5.39
CA ILE A 339 -36.89 -2.86 -4.66
C ILE A 339 -36.47 -4.15 -3.96
N GLN A 340 -37.40 -4.85 -3.30
CA GLN A 340 -37.08 -6.13 -2.66
C GLN A 340 -36.65 -7.20 -3.66
N ILE A 341 -37.30 -7.29 -4.83
CA ILE A 341 -36.86 -8.16 -5.92
C ILE A 341 -35.44 -7.79 -6.35
N ALA A 342 -35.16 -6.49 -6.55
CA ALA A 342 -33.82 -6.02 -6.90
C ALA A 342 -32.77 -6.43 -5.84
N ILE A 343 -33.10 -6.36 -4.55
CA ILE A 343 -32.22 -6.84 -3.47
C ILE A 343 -32.03 -8.36 -3.54
N ASP A 344 -33.12 -9.11 -3.68
CA ASP A 344 -33.11 -10.58 -3.66
C ASP A 344 -32.30 -11.17 -4.83
N ILE A 345 -32.21 -10.45 -5.96
CA ILE A 345 -31.46 -10.91 -7.14
C ILE A 345 -29.98 -10.56 -7.13
N VAL A 346 -29.50 -9.71 -6.21
CA VAL A 346 -28.08 -9.31 -6.11
C VAL A 346 -27.10 -10.50 -6.15
N PRO A 347 -27.33 -11.63 -5.44
CA PRO A 347 -26.44 -12.78 -5.51
C PRO A 347 -26.31 -13.36 -6.93
N ALA A 348 -27.42 -13.44 -7.68
CA ALA A 348 -27.42 -13.91 -9.05
C ALA A 348 -26.81 -12.88 -10.02
N VAL A 349 -26.90 -11.58 -9.72
CA VAL A 349 -26.24 -10.52 -10.50
C VAL A 349 -24.71 -10.63 -10.42
N LYS A 350 -24.14 -11.07 -9.28
CA LYS A 350 -22.68 -11.21 -9.12
C LYS A 350 -22.04 -12.18 -10.12
N GLU A 351 -22.80 -13.15 -10.60
CA GLU A 351 -22.37 -14.20 -11.53
C GLU A 351 -22.49 -13.81 -13.01
N LEU A 352 -23.12 -12.66 -13.32
CA LEU A 352 -23.28 -12.19 -14.70
C LEU A 352 -21.98 -11.61 -15.29
N ALA A 353 -21.77 -11.84 -16.58
CA ALA A 353 -20.70 -11.18 -17.34
C ALA A 353 -20.89 -9.65 -17.45
N SER A 354 -22.13 -9.17 -17.59
CA SER A 354 -22.51 -7.74 -17.65
C SER A 354 -22.94 -7.17 -16.30
N ARG A 355 -22.36 -7.67 -15.19
CA ARG A 355 -22.73 -7.24 -13.83
C ARG A 355 -22.45 -5.77 -13.57
N GLN A 356 -21.36 -5.22 -14.11
CA GLN A 356 -20.94 -3.84 -13.88
C GLN A 356 -21.90 -2.85 -14.56
N ASP A 357 -22.18 -3.03 -15.85
CA ASP A 357 -23.11 -2.15 -16.59
C ASP A 357 -24.51 -2.08 -15.94
N TYR A 358 -25.01 -3.22 -15.47
CA TYR A 358 -26.30 -3.27 -14.80
C TYR A 358 -26.26 -2.63 -13.41
N ALA A 359 -25.21 -2.90 -12.62
CA ALA A 359 -25.05 -2.28 -11.32
C ALA A 359 -24.91 -0.75 -11.43
N ASP A 360 -24.15 -0.26 -12.42
CA ASP A 360 -23.98 1.16 -12.70
C ASP A 360 -25.32 1.82 -13.04
N GLN A 361 -26.16 1.19 -13.87
CA GLN A 361 -27.50 1.70 -14.19
C GLN A 361 -28.42 1.75 -12.97
N VAL A 362 -28.40 0.72 -12.11
CA VAL A 362 -29.20 0.69 -10.87
C VAL A 362 -28.70 1.75 -9.88
N VAL A 363 -27.39 1.95 -9.76
CA VAL A 363 -26.80 3.00 -8.92
C VAL A 363 -27.13 4.38 -9.46
N CYS A 364 -27.17 4.57 -10.78
CA CYS A 364 -27.66 5.80 -11.42
C CYS A 364 -29.09 6.12 -10.99
N ASP A 365 -29.99 5.14 -11.15
CA ASP A 365 -31.40 5.28 -10.83
C ASP A 365 -31.63 5.59 -9.36
N PHE A 366 -30.89 4.91 -8.48
CA PHE A 366 -30.98 5.16 -7.06
C PHE A 366 -30.40 6.51 -6.65
N THR A 367 -29.31 6.96 -7.27
CA THR A 367 -28.72 8.28 -7.01
C THR A 367 -29.67 9.39 -7.44
N ASN A 368 -30.20 9.27 -8.67
CA ASN A 368 -31.19 10.19 -9.23
C ASN A 368 -32.45 10.25 -8.35
N PHE A 369 -32.93 9.11 -7.87
CA PHE A 369 -34.04 9.04 -6.94
C PHE A 369 -33.74 9.77 -5.62
N LEU A 370 -32.57 9.53 -4.99
CA LEU A 370 -32.21 10.16 -3.71
C LEU A 370 -32.08 11.67 -3.85
N MET A 371 -31.39 12.14 -4.90
CA MET A 371 -31.31 13.56 -5.19
C MET A 371 -32.70 14.17 -5.32
N ALA A 372 -33.57 13.51 -6.10
CA ALA A 372 -34.89 14.04 -6.36
C ALA A 372 -35.84 13.96 -5.15
N PHE A 373 -35.67 12.98 -4.27
CA PHE A 373 -36.40 12.91 -3.00
C PHE A 373 -35.99 14.04 -2.06
N VAL A 374 -34.67 14.28 -1.97
CA VAL A 374 -34.14 15.31 -1.09
C VAL A 374 -34.50 16.69 -1.64
N SER A 375 -34.39 16.97 -2.94
CA SER A 375 -34.61 18.30 -3.54
C SER A 375 -36.07 18.76 -3.72
N GLN A 376 -37.04 18.16 -3.02
CA GLN A 376 -38.44 18.60 -3.14
C GLN A 376 -38.66 20.06 -2.69
N PRO A 377 -39.42 20.89 -3.43
CA PRO A 377 -40.12 20.60 -4.69
C PRO A 377 -39.23 20.74 -5.94
N ILE A 378 -39.39 19.83 -6.91
CA ILE A 378 -38.61 19.79 -8.17
C ILE A 378 -39.46 20.23 -9.36
N SER A 379 -38.85 20.90 -10.34
CA SER A 379 -39.56 21.34 -11.54
C SER A 379 -40.00 20.15 -12.41
N PRO A 380 -41.12 20.26 -13.17
CA PRO A 380 -41.59 19.20 -14.05
C PRO A 380 -40.57 18.76 -15.11
N GLU A 381 -39.77 19.70 -15.63
CA GLU A 381 -38.73 19.45 -16.65
C GLU A 381 -37.56 18.61 -16.08
N GLN A 382 -37.17 18.86 -14.83
CA GLN A 382 -36.15 18.08 -14.11
C GLN A 382 -36.67 16.68 -13.74
N VAL A 383 -37.97 16.56 -13.52
CA VAL A 383 -38.67 15.30 -13.30
C VAL A 383 -38.71 14.46 -14.59
N GLU A 384 -38.84 15.08 -15.78
CA GLU A 384 -38.76 14.37 -17.07
C GLU A 384 -37.36 13.77 -17.35
N THR A 385 -36.27 14.39 -16.90
CA THR A 385 -34.92 13.80 -16.99
C THR A 385 -34.77 12.47 -16.21
N LEU A 386 -35.54 12.26 -15.13
CA LEU A 386 -35.60 10.98 -14.42
C LEU A 386 -36.28 9.88 -15.26
N SER A 387 -37.15 10.27 -16.18
CA SER A 387 -37.92 9.37 -17.05
C SER A 387 -37.24 9.05 -18.38
N GLY A 388 -36.14 9.74 -18.71
CA GLY A 388 -35.41 9.58 -19.97
C GLY A 388 -34.83 8.17 -20.18
N LEU A 389 -34.97 7.65 -21.39
CA LEU A 389 -34.40 6.36 -21.83
C LEU A 389 -32.87 6.31 -21.70
N ASN A 390 -32.19 7.47 -21.72
CA ASN A 390 -30.73 7.56 -21.71
C ASN A 390 -30.07 7.46 -20.33
N GLY A 391 -30.84 7.33 -19.23
CA GLY A 391 -30.26 7.08 -17.90
C GLY A 391 -29.22 8.11 -17.43
N ALA A 392 -29.35 9.37 -17.88
CA ALA A 392 -28.40 10.42 -17.52
C ALA A 392 -28.56 10.82 -16.05
N LEU A 393 -27.43 11.17 -15.41
CA LEU A 393 -27.41 11.71 -14.05
C LEU A 393 -28.06 13.09 -14.02
N LEU A 394 -28.83 13.38 -12.96
CA LEU A 394 -29.38 14.71 -12.73
C LEU A 394 -28.28 15.78 -12.59
N SER A 395 -28.60 16.99 -13.03
CA SER A 395 -27.72 18.16 -12.86
C SER A 395 -27.46 18.43 -11.39
N THR A 396 -26.24 18.89 -11.08
CA THR A 396 -25.87 19.35 -9.74
C THR A 396 -26.55 20.67 -9.36
N ASP A 397 -27.18 21.38 -10.30
CA ASP A 397 -27.91 22.63 -10.03
C ASP A 397 -29.07 22.44 -9.04
N ILE A 398 -29.55 21.21 -8.87
CA ILE A 398 -30.65 20.86 -7.95
C ILE A 398 -30.15 20.67 -6.50
N CYS A 399 -28.83 20.65 -6.28
CA CYS A 399 -28.20 20.42 -4.98
C CYS A 399 -28.12 21.70 -4.12
N VAL A 400 -29.26 22.32 -3.82
CA VAL A 400 -29.32 23.49 -2.89
C VAL A 400 -29.30 23.02 -1.45
N ASP A 401 -28.44 23.57 -0.60
CA ASP A 401 -28.29 23.12 0.79
C ASP A 401 -29.60 23.23 1.60
N VAL A 402 -29.80 22.26 2.50
CA VAL A 402 -31.04 22.11 3.28
C VAL A 402 -31.36 23.35 4.11
N ASP A 403 -30.32 23.98 4.66
CA ASP A 403 -30.45 25.17 5.49
C ASP A 403 -30.93 26.39 4.70
N GLU A 404 -30.59 26.48 3.40
CA GLU A 404 -30.98 27.59 2.53
C GLU A 404 -32.40 27.42 1.97
N ARG A 405 -32.78 26.19 1.62
CA ARG A 405 -34.07 25.89 0.98
C ARG A 405 -35.22 25.62 1.96
N GLY A 406 -34.92 25.21 3.20
CA GLY A 406 -35.88 24.73 4.20
C GLY A 406 -36.27 23.24 4.04
N PHE A 407 -36.56 22.57 5.17
CA PHE A 407 -36.72 21.10 5.20
C PHE A 407 -38.13 20.56 5.53
N MET A 408 -39.10 21.44 5.80
CA MET A 408 -40.40 21.02 6.36
C MET A 408 -41.16 20.03 5.48
N VAL A 409 -41.15 20.22 4.15
CA VAL A 409 -41.81 19.30 3.21
C VAL A 409 -41.13 17.93 3.21
N THR A 410 -39.80 17.90 3.10
CA THR A 410 -39.02 16.65 3.10
C THR A 410 -39.11 15.92 4.45
N ALA A 411 -39.17 16.64 5.57
CA ALA A 411 -39.35 16.07 6.91
C ALA A 411 -40.69 15.34 7.06
N VAL A 412 -41.79 15.96 6.59
CA VAL A 412 -43.11 15.32 6.61
C VAL A 412 -43.11 14.06 5.74
N LEU A 413 -42.54 14.12 4.54
CA LEU A 413 -42.41 12.97 3.65
C LEU A 413 -41.58 11.84 4.27
N LEU A 414 -40.44 12.19 4.87
CA LEU A 414 -39.56 11.24 5.55
C LEU A 414 -40.26 10.53 6.71
N SER A 415 -41.09 11.25 7.48
CA SER A 415 -41.87 10.67 8.57
C SER A 415 -42.95 9.69 8.11
N GLN A 416 -43.56 9.94 6.95
CA GLN A 416 -44.60 9.08 6.38
C GLN A 416 -44.03 7.83 5.70
N ASP A 417 -42.86 7.94 5.06
CA ASP A 417 -42.33 6.93 4.13
C ASP A 417 -41.01 6.29 4.59
N LYS A 418 -40.66 6.45 5.86
CA LYS A 418 -39.43 5.93 6.48
C LYS A 418 -39.12 4.47 6.16
N ASP A 419 -40.10 3.58 6.30
CA ASP A 419 -39.93 2.13 6.05
C ASP A 419 -39.57 1.80 4.60
N MET A 420 -40.04 2.64 3.67
CA MET A 420 -39.75 2.47 2.25
C MET A 420 -38.31 2.87 1.97
N LEU A 421 -37.89 4.03 2.48
CA LEU A 421 -36.52 4.51 2.36
C LEU A 421 -35.51 3.55 3.00
N VAL A 422 -35.86 2.86 4.08
CA VAL A 422 -35.00 1.84 4.70
C VAL A 422 -34.68 0.72 3.72
N VAL A 423 -35.69 0.18 3.02
CA VAL A 423 -35.51 -0.88 2.03
C VAL A 423 -34.75 -0.35 0.81
N PHE A 424 -35.05 0.88 0.39
CA PHE A 424 -34.35 1.54 -0.70
C PHE A 424 -32.85 1.68 -0.44
N VAL A 425 -32.45 2.22 0.71
CA VAL A 425 -31.04 2.43 1.08
C VAL A 425 -30.31 1.09 1.25
N GLU A 426 -31.00 0.05 1.74
CA GLU A 426 -30.45 -1.32 1.76
C GLU A 426 -30.13 -1.82 0.35
N GLY A 427 -31.04 -1.62 -0.61
CA GLY A 427 -30.80 -1.91 -2.02
C GLY A 427 -29.60 -1.15 -2.56
N PHE A 428 -29.53 0.15 -2.30
CA PHE A 428 -28.40 0.97 -2.73
C PHE A 428 -27.05 0.47 -2.19
N ILE A 429 -26.98 0.09 -0.90
CA ILE A 429 -25.76 -0.48 -0.29
C ILE A 429 -25.28 -1.73 -1.04
N GLN A 430 -26.19 -2.60 -1.46
CA GLN A 430 -25.83 -3.84 -2.16
C GLN A 430 -25.31 -3.59 -3.58
N TYR A 431 -25.94 -2.65 -4.31
CA TYR A 431 -25.58 -2.37 -5.70
C TYR A 431 -24.34 -1.46 -5.84
N VAL A 432 -24.13 -0.49 -4.94
CA VAL A 432 -22.94 0.38 -4.99
C VAL A 432 -21.63 -0.39 -4.80
N GLN A 433 -21.69 -1.55 -4.12
CA GLN A 433 -20.54 -2.45 -3.96
C GLN A 433 -20.23 -3.26 -5.23
N LEU A 434 -21.18 -3.35 -6.17
CA LEU A 434 -21.04 -4.08 -7.44
C LEU A 434 -20.73 -3.17 -8.64
N ALA A 435 -21.00 -1.87 -8.50
CA ALA A 435 -20.74 -0.87 -9.51
C ALA A 435 -19.23 -0.70 -9.79
N SER A 436 -18.92 -0.16 -10.97
CA SER A 436 -17.55 0.14 -11.37
C SER A 436 -16.97 1.29 -10.52
N VAL A 437 -15.67 1.22 -10.20
CA VAL A 437 -15.02 2.22 -9.34
C VAL A 437 -15.09 3.63 -9.96
N ASP A 438 -14.91 3.72 -11.28
CA ASP A 438 -14.99 4.97 -12.04
C ASP A 438 -16.39 5.58 -12.01
N TYR A 439 -17.42 4.74 -12.09
CA TYR A 439 -18.80 5.21 -11.99
C TYR A 439 -19.15 5.66 -10.56
N VAL A 440 -18.72 4.92 -9.54
CA VAL A 440 -18.92 5.32 -8.13
C VAL A 440 -18.23 6.67 -7.85
N GLN A 441 -17.05 6.92 -8.39
CA GLN A 441 -16.37 8.22 -8.30
C GLN A 441 -17.26 9.33 -8.89
N THR A 442 -17.86 9.10 -10.08
CA THR A 442 -18.73 10.08 -10.77
C THR A 442 -19.99 10.45 -9.99
N VAL A 443 -20.58 9.51 -9.24
CA VAL A 443 -21.79 9.74 -8.44
C VAL A 443 -21.50 10.17 -6.99
N SER A 444 -20.26 10.03 -6.53
CA SER A 444 -19.89 10.17 -5.11
C SER A 444 -20.31 11.51 -4.48
N ALA A 445 -20.08 12.64 -5.14
CA ALA A 445 -20.49 13.97 -4.65
C ALA A 445 -22.01 14.11 -4.50
N ARG A 446 -22.78 13.62 -5.49
CA ARG A 446 -24.25 13.69 -5.50
C ARG A 446 -24.87 12.85 -4.38
N VAL A 447 -24.32 11.66 -4.18
CA VAL A 447 -24.75 10.77 -3.09
C VAL A 447 -24.36 11.37 -1.74
N ALA A 448 -23.14 11.90 -1.59
CA ALA A 448 -22.70 12.57 -0.37
C ALA A 448 -23.60 13.75 0.00
N TRP A 449 -23.98 14.58 -0.98
CA TRP A 449 -24.93 15.67 -0.80
C TRP A 449 -26.30 15.17 -0.31
N SER A 450 -26.81 14.09 -0.92
CA SER A 450 -28.09 13.49 -0.53
C SER A 450 -28.05 12.91 0.89
N LEU A 451 -26.96 12.24 1.26
CA LEU A 451 -26.75 11.67 2.60
C LEU A 451 -26.57 12.77 3.67
N LYS A 452 -25.77 13.80 3.38
CA LYS A 452 -25.61 15.02 4.20
C LYS A 452 -27.00 15.61 4.49
N SER A 453 -27.79 15.83 3.44
CA SER A 453 -29.11 16.43 3.55
C SER A 453 -30.10 15.59 4.36
N LEU A 454 -30.13 14.27 4.15
CA LEU A 454 -30.99 13.36 4.94
C LEU A 454 -30.59 13.36 6.43
N LEU A 455 -29.30 13.43 6.75
CA LEU A 455 -28.84 13.54 8.13
C LEU A 455 -29.27 14.87 8.76
N THR A 456 -29.08 16.00 8.07
CA THR A 456 -29.52 17.32 8.56
C THR A 456 -31.01 17.29 8.92
N ILE A 457 -31.84 16.77 8.01
CA ILE A 457 -33.30 16.66 8.23
C ILE A 457 -33.62 15.78 9.44
N LEU A 458 -32.96 14.63 9.60
CA LEU A 458 -33.19 13.72 10.73
C LEU A 458 -32.75 14.30 12.08
N VAL A 459 -31.70 15.12 12.09
CA VAL A 459 -31.21 15.82 13.29
C VAL A 459 -32.15 16.96 13.67
N ASP A 460 -32.51 17.82 12.71
CA ASP A 460 -33.36 18.98 12.98
C ASP A 460 -34.81 18.59 13.34
N THR A 461 -35.24 17.38 12.99
CA THR A 461 -36.54 16.82 13.37
C THR A 461 -36.51 15.95 14.63
N GLU A 462 -35.34 15.79 15.26
CA GLU A 462 -35.11 14.94 16.44
C GLU A 462 -35.48 13.44 16.25
N GLN A 463 -35.56 12.97 14.99
CA GLN A 463 -35.95 11.59 14.67
C GLN A 463 -34.79 10.63 14.44
N LEU A 464 -33.54 11.12 14.52
CA LEU A 464 -32.34 10.35 14.17
C LEU A 464 -32.19 9.06 14.98
N GLU A 465 -32.32 9.13 16.31
CA GLU A 465 -32.14 7.97 17.20
C GLU A 465 -33.23 6.90 17.02
N ALA A 466 -34.47 7.32 16.79
CA ALA A 466 -35.58 6.43 16.49
C ALA A 466 -35.57 5.89 15.05
N SER A 467 -34.58 6.26 14.22
CA SER A 467 -34.55 5.94 12.79
C SER A 467 -33.74 4.73 12.40
N GLY A 468 -34.41 3.72 11.82
CA GLY A 468 -33.76 2.60 11.15
C GLY A 468 -32.90 2.97 9.94
N LEU A 469 -32.93 4.24 9.50
CA LEU A 469 -32.06 4.79 8.45
C LEU A 469 -30.66 5.12 8.96
N ARG A 470 -30.50 5.47 10.25
CA ARG A 470 -29.24 5.96 10.81
C ARG A 470 -28.08 5.03 10.49
N THR A 471 -28.17 3.76 10.89
CA THR A 471 -27.07 2.79 10.69
C THR A 471 -26.74 2.54 9.22
N ARG A 472 -27.71 2.68 8.31
CA ARG A 472 -27.51 2.49 6.87
C ARG A 472 -26.86 3.70 6.21
N ILE A 473 -27.31 4.90 6.57
CA ILE A 473 -26.70 6.16 6.12
C ILE A 473 -25.26 6.22 6.60
N LEU A 474 -24.98 5.93 7.87
CA LEU A 474 -23.61 5.92 8.41
C LEU A 474 -22.70 4.92 7.68
N LYS A 475 -23.20 3.73 7.32
CA LYS A 475 -22.45 2.75 6.51
C LYS A 475 -22.10 3.31 5.13
N LEU A 476 -23.02 3.99 4.46
CA LEU A 476 -22.76 4.61 3.17
C LEU A 476 -21.77 5.76 3.29
N ILE A 477 -21.87 6.60 4.32
CA ILE A 477 -20.91 7.67 4.56
C ILE A 477 -19.50 7.11 4.69
N VAL A 478 -19.29 6.11 5.56
CA VAL A 478 -17.98 5.45 5.71
C VAL A 478 -17.48 4.86 4.38
N PHE A 479 -18.37 4.32 3.55
CA PHE A 479 -18.02 3.85 2.21
C PHE A 479 -17.56 4.99 1.29
N PHE A 480 -18.33 6.09 1.21
CA PHE A 480 -18.03 7.22 0.33
C PHE A 480 -16.86 8.10 0.78
N LEU A 481 -16.45 8.01 2.05
CA LEU A 481 -15.24 8.68 2.57
C LEU A 481 -13.91 8.16 1.98
N HIS A 482 -13.95 7.25 1.01
CA HIS A 482 -12.79 6.85 0.20
C HIS A 482 -12.67 7.68 -1.11
N TYR A 483 -13.67 8.50 -1.45
CA TYR A 483 -13.76 9.23 -2.72
C TYR A 483 -13.62 10.74 -2.46
N LYS A 484 -12.74 11.41 -3.21
CA LYS A 484 -12.41 12.84 -2.98
C LYS A 484 -13.62 13.76 -3.11
N ASP A 485 -14.42 13.62 -4.17
CA ASP A 485 -15.57 14.51 -4.41
C ASP A 485 -16.66 14.39 -3.33
N ALA A 486 -16.81 13.20 -2.74
CA ALA A 486 -17.66 13.01 -1.56
C ALA A 486 -17.10 13.72 -0.31
N ILE A 487 -15.78 13.66 -0.08
CA ILE A 487 -15.12 14.36 1.03
C ILE A 487 -15.28 15.87 0.89
N ASP A 488 -15.11 16.42 -0.32
CA ASP A 488 -15.31 17.84 -0.60
C ASP A 488 -16.74 18.28 -0.22
N THR A 489 -17.72 17.43 -0.55
CA THR A 489 -19.13 17.67 -0.25
C THR A 489 -19.41 17.57 1.26
N PHE A 490 -18.91 16.54 1.94
CA PHE A 490 -19.07 16.37 3.39
C PHE A 490 -18.31 17.44 4.20
N ALA A 491 -17.20 17.98 3.71
CA ALA A 491 -16.47 19.05 4.38
C ALA A 491 -17.29 20.34 4.55
N THR A 492 -18.29 20.55 3.68
CA THR A 492 -19.24 21.68 3.76
C THR A 492 -20.40 21.45 4.73
N CYS A 493 -20.44 20.33 5.45
CA CYS A 493 -21.51 20.04 6.40
C CYS A 493 -21.60 21.06 7.54
N THR A 494 -22.77 21.17 8.15
CA THR A 494 -23.00 21.94 9.37
C THR A 494 -22.31 21.27 10.56
N THR A 495 -22.02 22.06 11.60
CA THR A 495 -21.43 21.56 12.85
C THR A 495 -22.29 20.50 13.53
N SER A 496 -23.63 20.57 13.41
CA SER A 496 -24.58 19.65 14.04
C SER A 496 -24.46 18.20 13.57
N ILE A 497 -24.05 17.96 12.32
CA ILE A 497 -23.89 16.61 11.76
C ILE A 497 -22.43 16.17 11.62
N THR A 498 -21.48 17.02 12.04
CA THR A 498 -20.04 16.77 11.88
C THR A 498 -19.62 15.46 12.55
N GLU A 499 -19.99 15.25 13.83
CA GLU A 499 -19.66 14.00 14.54
C GLU A 499 -20.29 12.75 13.90
N LEU A 500 -21.46 12.89 13.26
CA LEU A 500 -22.13 11.77 12.58
C LEU A 500 -21.43 11.37 11.29
N ILE A 501 -20.76 12.30 10.62
CA ILE A 501 -20.04 12.03 9.37
C ILE A 501 -18.66 11.43 9.68
N TRP A 502 -17.90 12.08 10.56
CA TRP A 502 -16.48 11.73 10.78
C TRP A 502 -16.28 10.73 11.93
N GLY A 503 -17.09 10.83 12.99
CA GLY A 503 -17.00 10.00 14.19
C GLY A 503 -17.06 8.49 13.94
N PRO A 504 -17.96 7.95 13.08
CA PRO A 504 -18.01 6.51 12.82
C PRO A 504 -16.72 5.93 12.24
N THR A 505 -16.01 6.69 11.42
CA THR A 505 -14.72 6.26 10.83
C THR A 505 -13.62 6.28 11.89
N ILE A 506 -13.58 7.33 12.74
CA ILE A 506 -12.65 7.44 13.87
C ILE A 506 -12.86 6.28 14.85
N GLU A 507 -14.11 5.96 15.18
CA GLU A 507 -14.45 4.88 16.11
C GLU A 507 -14.08 3.50 15.54
N GLN A 508 -14.25 3.26 14.23
CA GLN A 508 -13.79 2.02 13.60
C GLN A 508 -12.27 1.86 13.65
N ALA A 509 -11.52 2.96 13.48
CA ALA A 509 -10.07 2.96 13.64
C ALA A 509 -9.66 2.68 15.09
N LYS A 510 -10.31 3.35 16.05
CA LYS A 510 -10.08 3.17 17.50
C LYS A 510 -10.32 1.73 17.95
N GLN A 511 -11.43 1.13 17.53
CA GLN A 511 -11.76 -0.27 17.85
C GLN A 511 -10.71 -1.25 17.33
N GLY A 512 -10.10 -0.98 16.17
CA GLY A 512 -8.99 -1.78 15.64
C GLY A 512 -7.73 -1.69 16.50
N LEU A 513 -7.36 -0.48 16.92
CA LEU A 513 -6.21 -0.25 17.79
C LEU A 513 -6.42 -0.88 19.18
N GLN A 514 -7.58 -0.66 19.79
CA GLN A 514 -7.94 -1.26 21.08
C GLN A 514 -7.96 -2.78 21.02
N LEU A 515 -8.53 -3.35 19.95
CA LEU A 515 -8.51 -4.80 19.76
C LEU A 515 -7.06 -5.32 19.70
N ALA A 516 -6.17 -4.67 18.96
CA ALA A 516 -4.78 -5.08 18.82
C ALA A 516 -4.04 -5.15 20.17
N THR A 517 -4.35 -4.25 21.11
CA THR A 517 -3.77 -4.28 22.47
C THR A 517 -4.32 -5.40 23.37
N SER A 518 -5.54 -5.86 23.11
CA SER A 518 -6.18 -6.94 23.87
C SER A 518 -5.84 -8.35 23.40
N LEU A 519 -5.07 -8.49 22.30
CA LEU A 519 -4.70 -9.80 21.75
C LEU A 519 -3.61 -10.46 22.61
N SER A 520 -3.85 -11.70 23.05
CA SER A 520 -2.83 -12.58 23.64
C SER A 520 -1.79 -12.96 22.59
N VAL A 521 -0.55 -13.34 22.94
CA VAL A 521 0.48 -13.74 21.94
C VAL A 521 0.19 -15.14 21.36
N THR A 522 -0.48 -16.01 22.10
CA THR A 522 -0.57 -17.46 21.82
C THR A 522 -1.80 -17.92 21.03
N GLU A 523 -2.86 -17.12 20.91
CA GLU A 523 -4.13 -17.55 20.27
C GLU A 523 -4.27 -17.07 18.82
N ASP A 524 -4.85 -17.90 17.96
CA ASP A 524 -5.21 -17.52 16.58
C ASP A 524 -6.38 -16.53 16.54
N LEU A 525 -6.39 -15.65 15.54
CA LEU A 525 -7.43 -14.63 15.37
C LEU A 525 -8.77 -15.26 14.93
N SER A 526 -9.81 -15.02 15.72
CA SER A 526 -11.18 -15.37 15.35
C SER A 526 -11.65 -14.57 14.11
N PRO A 527 -12.60 -15.09 13.31
CA PRO A 527 -13.12 -14.39 12.14
C PRO A 527 -13.77 -13.04 12.48
N LYS A 528 -14.32 -12.89 13.71
CA LYS A 528 -14.86 -11.61 14.19
C LYS A 528 -13.75 -10.58 14.39
N GLN A 529 -12.61 -10.97 14.97
CA GLN A 529 -11.46 -10.10 15.17
C GLN A 529 -10.85 -9.67 13.83
N ASN A 530 -10.72 -10.59 12.87
CA ASN A 530 -10.27 -10.27 11.52
C ASN A 530 -11.19 -9.25 10.80
N SER A 531 -12.50 -9.33 11.02
CA SER A 531 -13.44 -8.34 10.47
C SER A 531 -13.23 -6.94 11.05
N VAL A 532 -12.92 -6.83 12.35
CA VAL A 532 -12.63 -5.54 13.01
C VAL A 532 -11.34 -4.94 12.46
N ILE A 533 -10.27 -5.75 12.34
CA ILE A 533 -8.98 -5.31 11.77
C ILE A 533 -9.17 -4.81 10.33
N TYR A 534 -9.94 -5.54 9.51
CA TYR A 534 -10.22 -5.13 8.14
C TYR A 534 -10.96 -3.79 8.05
N LYS A 535 -11.96 -3.56 8.93
CA LYS A 535 -12.68 -2.29 9.01
C LYS A 535 -11.77 -1.15 9.45
N ALA A 536 -10.94 -1.37 10.46
CA ALA A 536 -9.98 -0.38 10.95
C ALA A 536 -8.94 -0.01 9.87
N LYS A 537 -8.44 -1.00 9.12
CA LYS A 537 -7.56 -0.77 7.97
C LYS A 537 -8.22 0.16 6.94
N ARG A 538 -9.47 -0.11 6.55
CA ARG A 538 -10.22 0.76 5.63
C ARG A 538 -10.46 2.15 6.22
N ALA A 539 -10.77 2.23 7.50
CA ALA A 539 -10.95 3.50 8.19
C ALA A 539 -9.68 4.36 8.15
N PHE A 540 -8.48 3.79 8.39
CA PHE A 540 -7.22 4.53 8.28
C PHE A 540 -6.92 5.00 6.85
N VAL A 541 -7.29 4.21 5.82
CA VAL A 541 -7.20 4.68 4.42
C VAL A 541 -8.08 5.90 4.20
N SER A 542 -9.35 5.87 4.65
CA SER A 542 -10.22 7.04 4.57
C SER A 542 -9.65 8.22 5.35
N LEU A 543 -9.18 8.02 6.59
CA LEU A 543 -8.62 9.09 7.42
C LEU A 543 -7.37 9.72 6.79
N GLU A 544 -6.51 8.95 6.14
CA GLU A 544 -5.37 9.46 5.37
C GLU A 544 -5.83 10.38 4.23
N ILE A 545 -6.82 9.94 3.44
CA ILE A 545 -7.38 10.73 2.32
C ILE A 545 -8.06 12.00 2.83
N ILE A 546 -8.87 11.89 3.89
CA ILE A 546 -9.61 13.02 4.51
C ILE A 546 -8.63 14.05 5.08
N SER A 547 -7.54 13.60 5.74
CA SER A 547 -6.48 14.48 6.24
C SER A 547 -5.79 15.24 5.11
N GLY A 548 -5.87 14.73 3.88
CA GLY A 548 -5.44 15.43 2.68
C GLY A 548 -6.32 16.63 2.28
N HIS A 549 -7.55 16.77 2.76
CA HIS A 549 -8.44 17.86 2.38
C HIS A 549 -8.48 18.96 3.47
N PRO A 550 -8.25 20.25 3.15
CA PRO A 550 -8.02 21.29 4.15
C PRO A 550 -9.19 21.47 5.13
N ARG A 551 -10.40 21.67 4.60
CA ARG A 551 -11.60 21.87 5.43
C ARG A 551 -12.05 20.59 6.13
N ALA A 552 -11.78 19.42 5.55
CA ALA A 552 -12.18 18.15 6.18
C ALA A 552 -11.24 17.79 7.34
N CYS A 553 -9.96 18.15 7.22
CA CYS A 553 -8.97 18.06 8.30
C CYS A 553 -9.39 18.90 9.52
N GLU A 554 -9.88 20.12 9.33
CA GLU A 554 -10.45 20.93 10.42
C GLU A 554 -11.62 20.21 11.11
N ARG A 555 -12.55 19.64 10.32
CA ARG A 555 -13.67 18.87 10.87
C ARG A 555 -13.26 17.60 11.63
N LEU A 556 -12.17 16.95 11.23
CA LEU A 556 -11.60 15.82 11.97
C LEU A 556 -11.09 16.26 13.34
N MET A 557 -10.47 17.43 13.42
CA MET A 557 -9.99 18.00 14.69
C MET A 557 -11.16 18.34 15.63
N ASP A 558 -12.24 18.90 15.10
CA ASP A 558 -13.49 19.13 15.85
C ASP A 558 -14.07 17.82 16.39
N SER A 559 -13.93 16.73 15.64
CA SER A 559 -14.44 15.38 16.00
C SER A 559 -13.49 14.58 16.90
N ASN A 560 -12.53 15.25 17.55
CA ASN A 560 -11.55 14.66 18.48
C ASN A 560 -10.77 13.46 17.90
N VAL A 561 -10.29 13.57 16.65
CA VAL A 561 -9.50 12.51 16.00
C VAL A 561 -8.17 12.20 16.74
N LEU A 562 -7.65 13.17 17.49
CA LEU A 562 -6.40 13.04 18.24
C LEU A 562 -6.45 11.97 19.34
N GLN A 563 -7.64 11.53 19.77
CA GLN A 563 -7.80 10.40 20.70
C GLN A 563 -7.21 9.07 20.18
N LEU A 564 -6.89 8.98 18.88
CA LEU A 564 -6.23 7.83 18.28
C LEU A 564 -4.71 7.80 18.55
N VAL A 565 -4.13 8.92 18.99
CA VAL A 565 -2.71 9.06 19.28
C VAL A 565 -2.51 8.92 20.78
N ASP A 566 -2.38 7.67 21.22
CA ASP A 566 -2.13 7.30 22.62
C ASP A 566 -1.14 6.13 22.66
N ILE A 567 -0.15 6.20 23.54
CA ILE A 567 0.84 5.15 23.74
C ILE A 567 0.20 3.84 24.24
N SER A 568 -0.92 3.94 24.96
CA SER A 568 -1.67 2.76 25.42
C SER A 568 -2.26 1.94 24.27
N LEU A 569 -2.36 2.52 23.08
CA LEU A 569 -2.88 1.88 21.87
C LEU A 569 -1.80 1.16 21.05
N ILE A 570 -0.55 1.14 21.52
CA ILE A 570 0.59 0.50 20.84
C ILE A 570 0.98 -0.81 21.57
N PRO A 571 0.61 -1.99 21.04
CA PRO A 571 0.98 -3.28 21.61
C PRO A 571 2.47 -3.58 21.43
N ASN A 572 2.94 -4.69 21.99
CA ASN A 572 4.30 -5.17 21.77
C ASN A 572 4.45 -5.72 20.34
N GLY A 573 5.67 -5.67 19.79
CA GLY A 573 5.94 -6.08 18.42
C GLY A 573 5.57 -7.54 18.12
N ASP A 574 5.70 -8.43 19.11
CA ASP A 574 5.27 -9.84 19.01
C ASP A 574 3.78 -10.01 18.72
N THR A 575 2.94 -9.11 19.24
CA THR A 575 1.49 -9.12 18.97
C THR A 575 1.18 -8.58 17.58
N MET A 576 1.95 -7.61 17.09
CA MET A 576 1.75 -6.98 15.78
C MET A 576 2.10 -7.92 14.62
N GLN A 577 3.16 -8.73 14.77
CA GLN A 577 3.62 -9.66 13.72
C GLN A 577 2.68 -10.85 13.48
N LYS A 578 1.65 -11.05 14.31
CA LYS A 578 0.66 -12.13 14.14
C LYS A 578 0.04 -12.20 12.75
N THR A 579 -0.23 -11.04 12.14
CA THR A 579 -0.74 -10.98 10.77
C THR A 579 -0.17 -9.77 10.03
N ALA A 580 0.11 -9.94 8.75
CA ALA A 580 0.47 -8.83 7.87
C ALA A 580 -0.63 -7.72 7.82
N SER A 581 -1.89 -8.06 8.10
CA SER A 581 -2.99 -7.09 8.15
C SER A 581 -2.89 -6.14 9.34
N LEU A 582 -2.42 -6.61 10.51
CA LEU A 582 -2.14 -5.75 11.67
C LEU A 582 -0.99 -4.79 11.37
N LEU A 583 0.11 -5.30 10.80
CA LEU A 583 1.23 -4.44 10.38
C LEU A 583 0.80 -3.38 9.36
N ALA A 584 0.01 -3.77 8.35
CA ALA A 584 -0.54 -2.82 7.39
C ALA A 584 -1.45 -1.77 8.04
N MET A 585 -2.21 -2.13 9.08
CA MET A 585 -3.04 -1.19 9.83
C MET A 585 -2.17 -0.14 10.55
N TYR A 586 -1.08 -0.56 11.22
CA TYR A 586 -0.17 0.37 11.90
C TYR A 586 0.67 1.21 10.94
N ALA A 587 1.03 0.67 9.77
CA ALA A 587 1.61 1.48 8.71
C ALA A 587 0.63 2.57 8.24
N LEU A 588 -0.64 2.23 8.01
CA LEU A 588 -1.66 3.21 7.64
C LEU A 588 -1.94 4.22 8.76
N PHE A 589 -1.87 3.82 10.02
CA PHE A 589 -1.93 4.72 11.17
C PHE A 589 -0.79 5.75 11.13
N GLY A 590 0.46 5.32 10.91
CA GLY A 590 1.59 6.24 10.75
C GLY A 590 1.43 7.18 9.54
N ARG A 591 0.96 6.66 8.39
CA ARG A 591 0.67 7.48 7.19
C ARG A 591 -0.44 8.50 7.45
N PHE A 592 -1.49 8.12 8.16
CA PHE A 592 -2.55 9.02 8.59
C PHE A 592 -1.97 10.16 9.46
N ILE A 593 -1.17 9.85 10.48
CA ILE A 593 -0.52 10.88 11.32
C ILE A 593 0.36 11.80 10.46
N ALA A 594 1.15 11.25 9.53
CA ALA A 594 1.99 12.03 8.63
C ALA A 594 1.16 12.95 7.71
N ALA A 595 0.02 12.47 7.22
CA ALA A 595 -0.91 13.27 6.41
C ALA A 595 -1.55 14.40 7.23
N LEU A 596 -1.96 14.11 8.47
CA LEU A 596 -2.57 15.06 9.40
C LEU A 596 -1.60 16.20 9.76
N SER A 597 -0.38 15.85 10.15
CA SER A 597 0.69 16.78 10.56
C SER A 597 1.24 17.66 9.43
N ARG A 598 1.20 17.20 8.17
CA ARG A 598 1.65 18.01 7.02
C ARG A 598 0.79 19.25 6.75
N ARG A 599 -0.48 19.25 7.16
CA ARG A 599 -1.45 20.28 6.72
C ARG A 599 -1.37 21.58 7.49
N THR A 600 -1.42 21.55 8.82
CA THR A 600 -1.48 22.77 9.63
C THR A 600 -0.47 22.75 10.77
N ALA A 601 0.11 23.92 11.05
CA ALA A 601 1.03 24.08 12.19
C ALA A 601 0.31 23.86 13.53
N PHE A 602 -0.98 24.19 13.61
CA PHE A 602 -1.82 23.94 14.77
C PHE A 602 -1.87 22.45 15.14
N VAL A 603 -2.11 21.57 14.16
CA VAL A 603 -2.10 20.12 14.38
C VAL A 603 -0.75 19.64 14.89
N ARG A 604 0.35 20.09 14.29
CA ARG A 604 1.72 19.72 14.72
C ARG A 604 1.98 20.11 16.17
N THR A 605 1.56 21.31 16.56
CA THR A 605 1.69 21.82 17.93
C THR A 605 0.93 20.92 18.91
N ARG A 606 -0.33 20.57 18.62
CA ARG A 606 -1.12 19.69 19.49
C ARG A 606 -0.59 18.26 19.55
N LEU A 607 -0.09 17.72 18.43
CA LEU A 607 0.53 16.39 18.42
C LEU A 607 1.80 16.35 19.27
N ARG A 608 2.57 17.45 19.27
CA ARG A 608 3.78 17.61 20.06
C ARG A 608 3.47 17.75 21.56
N ASP A 609 2.55 18.64 21.89
CA ASP A 609 2.34 19.11 23.27
C ASP A 609 1.26 18.29 24.02
N ASP A 610 0.21 17.82 23.35
CA ASP A 610 -0.97 17.21 24.00
C ASP A 610 -1.05 15.68 23.87
N CYS A 611 -0.42 15.07 22.86
CA CYS A 611 -0.75 13.69 22.42
C CYS A 611 0.37 12.65 22.60
N GLY A 612 1.53 13.02 23.16
CA GLY A 612 2.63 12.08 23.34
C GLY A 612 3.11 11.40 22.05
N LEU A 613 3.14 12.12 20.92
CA LEU A 613 3.45 11.53 19.61
C LEU A 613 4.87 10.91 19.54
N PHE A 614 5.86 11.56 20.14
CA PHE A 614 7.27 11.13 20.06
C PHE A 614 7.50 9.72 20.63
N PRO A 615 7.10 9.40 21.88
CA PRO A 615 7.33 8.06 22.42
C PRO A 615 6.57 6.98 21.63
N ILE A 616 5.43 7.29 21.01
CA ILE A 616 4.71 6.37 20.14
C ILE A 616 5.54 5.99 18.90
N ILE A 617 6.04 7.00 18.18
CA ILE A 617 6.78 6.79 16.93
C ILE A 617 8.15 6.17 17.21
N LEU A 618 8.84 6.59 18.27
CA LEU A 618 10.11 6.00 18.70
C LEU A 618 9.96 4.52 19.09
N LYS A 619 8.91 4.17 19.86
CA LYS A 619 8.60 2.78 20.21
C LYS A 619 8.29 1.94 18.97
N LEU A 620 7.44 2.45 18.09
CA LEU A 620 7.07 1.76 16.85
C LEU A 620 8.26 1.56 15.91
N SER A 621 9.14 2.56 15.76
CA SER A 621 10.32 2.46 14.90
C SER A 621 11.33 1.47 15.45
N GLN A 622 11.59 1.50 16.76
CA GLN A 622 12.50 0.57 17.43
C GLN A 622 12.03 -0.88 17.28
N GLN A 623 10.77 -1.16 17.64
CA GLN A 623 10.19 -2.51 17.50
C GLN A 623 10.19 -2.98 16.04
N ALA A 624 9.86 -2.09 15.09
CA ALA A 624 9.83 -2.47 13.68
C ALA A 624 11.20 -2.85 13.13
N ILE A 625 12.29 -2.26 13.64
CA ILE A 625 13.65 -2.60 13.23
C ILE A 625 14.11 -3.89 13.88
N GLU A 626 13.93 -4.03 15.19
CA GLU A 626 14.26 -5.25 15.94
C GLU A 626 13.61 -6.48 15.31
N HIS A 627 12.32 -6.39 14.95
CA HIS A 627 11.61 -7.50 14.31
C HIS A 627 11.95 -7.68 12.83
N ARG A 628 12.24 -6.61 12.06
CA ARG A 628 12.63 -6.72 10.64
C ARG A 628 13.96 -7.47 10.45
N GLU A 629 14.87 -7.37 11.41
CA GLU A 629 16.19 -7.98 11.37
C GLU A 629 16.21 -9.48 11.73
N MET A 630 15.11 -10.02 12.27
CA MET A 630 14.97 -11.44 12.57
C MET A 630 14.97 -12.28 11.28
N ARG A 631 15.88 -13.27 11.19
CA ARG A 631 16.17 -14.01 9.94
C ARG A 631 15.10 -15.01 9.49
N ASP A 632 14.17 -15.40 10.36
CA ASP A 632 13.22 -16.51 10.13
C ASP A 632 11.76 -16.07 9.86
N GLN A 633 11.53 -14.82 9.46
CA GLN A 633 10.16 -14.29 9.24
C GLN A 633 9.64 -14.48 7.81
N ASP A 634 8.32 -14.67 7.70
CA ASP A 634 7.57 -14.63 6.44
C ASP A 634 7.84 -13.32 5.67
N ASP A 635 8.04 -13.40 4.36
CA ASP A 635 8.27 -12.25 3.48
C ASP A 635 7.14 -11.21 3.60
N ALA A 636 5.89 -11.64 3.81
CA ALA A 636 4.76 -10.72 4.00
C ALA A 636 4.83 -9.91 5.30
N ILE A 637 5.33 -10.53 6.38
CA ILE A 637 5.55 -9.87 7.68
C ILE A 637 6.72 -8.89 7.57
N ARG A 638 7.82 -9.28 6.91
CA ARG A 638 8.98 -8.40 6.68
C ARG A 638 8.62 -7.17 5.84
N VAL A 639 7.78 -7.33 4.82
CA VAL A 639 7.23 -6.20 4.03
C VAL A 639 6.34 -5.32 4.92
N GLY A 640 5.50 -5.92 5.76
CA GLY A 640 4.69 -5.18 6.74
C GLY A 640 5.52 -4.31 7.68
N TRP A 641 6.59 -4.85 8.26
CA TRP A 641 7.53 -4.07 9.10
C TRP A 641 8.23 -2.95 8.32
N THR A 642 8.62 -3.21 7.07
CA THR A 642 9.21 -2.19 6.19
C THR A 642 8.25 -1.03 5.95
N GLN A 643 6.94 -1.31 5.78
CA GLN A 643 5.90 -0.29 5.65
C GLN A 643 5.70 0.50 6.95
N VAL A 644 5.79 -0.14 8.12
CA VAL A 644 5.71 0.54 9.43
C VAL A 644 6.89 1.51 9.60
N ILE A 645 8.12 1.07 9.29
CA ILE A 645 9.32 1.94 9.35
C ILE A 645 9.15 3.14 8.41
N SER A 646 8.76 2.90 7.15
CA SER A 646 8.50 3.97 6.17
C SER A 646 7.47 4.97 6.70
N SER A 647 6.40 4.49 7.32
CA SER A 647 5.35 5.35 7.88
C SER A 647 5.84 6.17 9.07
N CYS A 648 6.68 5.61 9.94
CA CYS A 648 7.31 6.35 11.04
C CYS A 648 8.23 7.47 10.50
N LEU A 649 9.05 7.18 9.48
CA LEU A 649 9.90 8.17 8.84
C LEU A 649 9.09 9.27 8.12
N LEU A 650 7.95 8.95 7.53
CA LEU A 650 7.03 9.94 6.96
C LEU A 650 6.47 10.88 8.02
N VAL A 651 6.18 10.37 9.23
CA VAL A 651 5.76 11.20 10.37
C VAL A 651 6.90 12.14 10.75
N VAL A 652 8.12 11.65 10.96
CA VAL A 652 9.27 12.54 11.28
C VAL A 652 9.43 13.62 10.21
N SER A 653 9.37 13.24 8.94
CA SER A 653 9.53 14.17 7.82
C SER A 653 8.44 15.25 7.73
N SER A 654 7.23 14.97 8.23
CA SER A 654 6.15 15.97 8.27
C SER A 654 6.45 17.19 9.16
N PHE A 655 7.41 17.06 10.09
CA PHE A 655 7.82 18.11 11.02
C PHE A 655 9.06 18.88 10.54
N GLN A 656 9.48 18.74 9.28
CA GLN A 656 10.74 19.33 8.76
C GLN A 656 10.88 20.85 8.94
N TYR A 657 9.76 21.56 9.10
CA TYR A 657 9.75 23.02 9.31
C TYR A 657 9.52 23.42 10.78
N ASP A 658 9.45 22.46 11.71
CA ASP A 658 9.32 22.69 13.16
C ASP A 658 10.60 22.25 13.88
N GLU A 659 11.48 23.22 14.11
CA GLU A 659 12.78 23.01 14.74
C GLU A 659 12.67 22.39 16.16
N SER A 660 11.61 22.74 16.91
CA SER A 660 11.42 22.22 18.27
C SER A 660 11.09 20.74 18.23
N SER A 661 10.19 20.33 17.34
CA SER A 661 9.88 18.91 17.13
C SER A 661 11.09 18.14 16.59
N MET A 662 11.88 18.72 15.68
CA MET A 662 13.10 18.09 15.17
C MET A 662 14.17 17.88 16.24
N LYS A 663 14.30 18.78 17.22
CA LYS A 663 15.13 18.56 18.40
C LYS A 663 14.61 17.41 19.26
N MET A 664 13.30 17.34 19.49
CA MET A 664 12.67 16.28 20.30
C MET A 664 12.80 14.88 19.66
N TRP A 665 12.80 14.76 18.33
CA TRP A 665 13.06 13.49 17.64
C TRP A 665 14.47 12.94 17.91
N LEU A 666 15.45 13.81 18.14
CA LEU A 666 16.85 13.45 18.38
C LEU A 666 17.18 13.32 19.87
N CYS A 667 16.42 14.01 20.72
CA CYS A 667 16.63 14.04 22.15
C CYS A 667 15.28 14.09 22.86
N TRP A 668 14.71 12.92 23.10
CA TRP A 668 13.51 12.78 23.93
C TRP A 668 13.91 12.33 25.33
N ASP A 669 13.58 13.14 26.33
CA ASP A 669 13.74 12.78 27.73
C ASP A 669 12.49 12.04 28.23
N TYR A 670 12.66 10.82 28.71
CA TYR A 670 11.56 10.04 29.31
C TYR A 670 11.01 10.70 30.60
N GLY A 671 11.74 11.66 31.17
CA GLY A 671 11.45 12.30 32.46
C GLY A 671 10.14 13.09 32.55
N ASP A 672 9.61 13.64 31.45
CA ASP A 672 8.50 14.60 31.53
C ASP A 672 7.09 13.98 31.51
N VAL A 673 6.96 12.65 31.37
CA VAL A 673 5.66 11.93 31.38
C VAL A 673 5.32 11.37 32.79
N SER A 674 6.22 11.54 33.76
CA SER A 674 6.12 10.92 35.10
C SER A 674 5.33 11.71 36.15
N ASN A 675 4.38 12.58 35.75
CA ASN A 675 3.34 13.09 36.66
C ASN A 675 2.15 12.12 36.82
N THR A 676 2.27 10.89 36.34
CA THR A 676 1.31 9.81 36.63
C THR A 676 1.98 8.81 37.56
N GLU A 677 1.61 8.86 38.84
CA GLU A 677 2.06 7.98 39.91
C GLU A 677 1.99 6.50 39.52
N VAL A 678 3.11 5.91 39.13
CA VAL A 678 3.30 4.46 39.18
C VAL A 678 4.55 4.21 40.00
N ARG A 679 4.32 3.89 41.28
CA ARG A 679 5.32 3.36 42.20
C ARG A 679 5.90 2.07 41.60
N LEU A 680 7.18 2.09 41.29
CA LEU A 680 7.98 0.88 41.19
C LEU A 680 9.02 0.95 42.31
N GLU A 681 8.91 -0.01 43.22
CA GLU A 681 9.77 -0.21 44.39
C GLU A 681 11.17 -0.67 43.95
N ASP A 682 12.17 -0.07 44.60
CA ASP A 682 13.49 -0.58 44.98
C ASP A 682 14.10 -1.76 44.20
N ASP A 683 15.06 -1.43 43.32
CA ASP A 683 16.40 -2.04 43.28
C ASP A 683 17.25 -1.41 42.16
N ALA A 684 17.92 -0.28 42.42
CA ALA A 684 19.07 0.21 41.64
C ALA A 684 19.75 1.43 42.31
N VAL A 685 20.40 1.24 43.45
CA VAL A 685 21.40 2.20 43.93
C VAL A 685 22.75 1.80 43.34
N GLU A 686 22.97 2.11 42.05
CA GLU A 686 24.29 2.27 41.39
C GLU A 686 24.19 2.51 39.86
N MET A 687 23.38 3.46 39.37
CA MET A 687 23.52 3.98 37.99
C MET A 687 22.98 5.43 37.88
N VAL A 688 23.76 6.39 38.36
CA VAL A 688 23.40 7.83 38.36
C VAL A 688 23.96 8.60 37.14
N GLU A 689 24.44 7.94 36.07
CA GLU A 689 25.04 8.66 34.91
C GLU A 689 24.54 8.28 33.50
N SER A 690 23.35 7.71 33.35
CA SER A 690 22.73 7.61 32.02
C SER A 690 21.21 7.78 32.07
N GLN A 691 20.75 9.04 32.06
CA GLN A 691 19.43 9.33 31.50
C GLN A 691 19.48 8.83 30.04
N GLN A 692 18.84 7.69 29.76
CA GLN A 692 18.73 7.15 28.41
C GLN A 692 17.82 8.07 27.59
N VAL A 693 18.40 9.10 27.01
CA VAL A 693 17.78 9.94 25.99
C VAL A 693 17.47 9.05 24.79
N SER A 694 16.19 8.92 24.43
CA SER A 694 15.79 8.16 23.25
C SER A 694 15.87 9.07 22.01
N SER A 695 16.41 8.52 20.92
CA SER A 695 16.62 9.21 19.64
C SER A 695 16.09 8.36 18.51
N ILE A 696 15.57 8.99 17.46
CA ILE A 696 15.20 8.30 16.21
C ILE A 696 16.44 7.89 15.40
N LEU A 697 17.60 8.48 15.70
CA LEU A 697 18.81 8.31 14.89
C LEU A 697 19.28 6.85 14.81
N PRO A 698 19.36 6.05 15.90
CA PRO A 698 19.70 4.63 15.80
C PRO A 698 18.78 3.87 14.85
N SER A 699 17.46 4.12 14.93
CA SER A 699 16.48 3.52 14.02
C SER A 699 16.75 3.91 12.55
N LEU A 700 17.09 5.18 12.31
CA LEU A 700 17.41 5.67 10.98
C LEU A 700 18.70 5.05 10.43
N LEU A 701 19.73 4.92 11.26
CA LEU A 701 21.02 4.34 10.88
C LEU A 701 20.91 2.85 10.57
N SER A 702 20.11 2.07 11.30
CA SER A 702 19.84 0.66 10.95
C SER A 702 19.18 0.49 9.58
N VAL A 703 18.40 1.49 9.13
CA VAL A 703 17.79 1.49 7.79
C VAL A 703 18.81 1.85 6.71
N LEU A 704 19.67 2.84 6.97
CA LEU A 704 20.72 3.28 6.04
C LEU A 704 21.86 2.25 5.93
N PHE A 705 22.22 1.61 7.05
CA PHE A 705 23.35 0.71 7.20
C PHE A 705 22.90 -0.66 7.74
N PRO A 706 22.17 -1.46 6.94
CA PRO A 706 21.74 -2.78 7.37
C PRO A 706 22.97 -3.69 7.52
N GLY A 707 23.28 -4.12 8.75
CA GLY A 707 24.58 -4.66 9.16
C GLY A 707 25.09 -5.97 8.53
N ASN A 708 24.64 -6.40 7.34
CA ASN A 708 25.24 -7.56 6.64
C ASN A 708 24.85 -7.80 5.15
N LYS A 709 24.47 -6.81 4.32
CA LYS A 709 24.20 -7.07 2.89
C LYS A 709 24.69 -5.96 1.98
N GLN A 710 25.47 -6.34 0.96
CA GLN A 710 25.64 -5.53 -0.26
C GLN A 710 24.26 -5.04 -0.70
N ILE A 711 24.13 -3.73 -0.93
CA ILE A 711 22.95 -3.12 -1.55
C ILE A 711 22.98 -3.53 -3.03
N SER A 712 22.75 -4.82 -3.30
CA SER A 712 22.51 -5.33 -4.64
C SER A 712 21.11 -4.83 -5.03
N GLY A 713 21.03 -3.98 -6.06
CA GLY A 713 19.82 -3.26 -6.45
C GLY A 713 18.66 -4.13 -6.96
N SER A 714 18.09 -5.00 -6.12
CA SER A 714 17.12 -6.02 -6.56
C SER A 714 15.75 -5.99 -5.88
N LYS A 715 15.35 -4.96 -5.13
CA LYS A 715 13.93 -4.73 -4.74
C LYS A 715 13.61 -3.23 -4.62
N ASP A 716 12.73 -2.71 -5.49
CA ASP A 716 12.30 -1.30 -5.55
C ASP A 716 11.84 -0.74 -4.19
N ASP A 717 11.16 -1.56 -3.37
CA ASP A 717 10.63 -1.14 -2.05
C ASP A 717 11.73 -0.80 -1.02
N ASN A 718 12.86 -1.50 -1.06
CA ASN A 718 13.99 -1.21 -0.15
C ASN A 718 14.68 0.10 -0.54
N PHE A 719 14.71 0.42 -1.83
CA PHE A 719 15.29 1.67 -2.30
C PHE A 719 14.41 2.87 -1.94
N GLN A 720 13.08 2.76 -2.04
CA GLN A 720 12.18 3.82 -1.59
C GLN A 720 12.32 4.12 -0.09
N LEU A 721 12.46 3.09 0.74
CA LEU A 721 12.73 3.25 2.17
C LEU A 721 14.08 3.93 2.42
N LEU A 722 15.13 3.52 1.69
CA LEU A 722 16.46 4.11 1.80
C LEU A 722 16.45 5.59 1.39
N PHE A 723 15.78 5.93 0.30
CA PHE A 723 15.62 7.30 -0.18
C PHE A 723 14.89 8.18 0.86
N LEU A 724 13.82 7.65 1.47
CA LEU A 724 13.12 8.34 2.54
C LEU A 724 14.01 8.55 3.78
N ALA A 725 14.78 7.53 4.16
CA ALA A 725 15.73 7.62 5.28
C ALA A 725 16.81 8.68 5.02
N ALA A 726 17.38 8.72 3.82
CA ALA A 726 18.37 9.73 3.43
C ALA A 726 17.79 11.14 3.48
N ASN A 727 16.55 11.34 3.01
CA ASN A 727 15.85 12.62 3.10
C ASN A 727 15.57 13.04 4.56
N VAL A 728 15.14 12.11 5.41
CA VAL A 728 14.94 12.38 6.85
C VAL A 728 16.27 12.73 7.53
N LEU A 729 17.37 12.06 7.18
CA LEU A 729 18.69 12.41 7.70
C LEU A 729 19.10 13.83 7.26
N ASP A 730 18.85 14.21 6.01
CA ASP A 730 19.12 15.57 5.54
C ASP A 730 18.35 16.61 6.36
N GLN A 731 17.08 16.34 6.66
CA GLN A 731 16.25 17.20 7.51
C GLN A 731 16.77 17.30 8.96
N LEU A 732 17.14 16.16 9.57
CA LEU A 732 17.64 16.11 10.94
C LEU A 732 19.04 16.71 11.08
N SER A 733 19.88 16.59 10.05
CA SER A 733 21.27 17.10 10.06
C SER A 733 21.36 18.62 10.17
N ALA A 734 20.25 19.35 9.94
CA ALA A 734 20.17 20.78 10.20
C ALA A 734 20.22 21.12 11.70
N ILE A 735 19.89 20.17 12.58
CA ILE A 735 19.93 20.36 14.03
C ILE A 735 21.30 19.93 14.58
N PRO A 736 22.02 20.77 15.35
CA PRO A 736 23.36 20.46 15.86
C PRO A 736 23.47 19.14 16.62
N ILE A 737 22.45 18.77 17.40
CA ILE A 737 22.51 17.53 18.20
C ILE A 737 22.61 16.26 17.32
N CYS A 738 22.05 16.30 16.10
CA CYS A 738 22.19 15.21 15.12
C CYS A 738 23.66 15.01 14.77
N GLY A 739 24.39 16.10 14.50
CA GLY A 739 25.82 16.05 14.18
C GLY A 739 26.65 15.45 15.33
N ARG A 740 26.35 15.82 16.59
CA ARG A 740 27.05 15.24 17.75
C ARG A 740 26.81 13.74 17.88
N GLN A 741 25.55 13.29 17.77
CA GLN A 741 25.20 11.88 17.85
C GLN A 741 25.82 11.06 16.70
N MET A 742 25.86 11.62 15.47
CA MET A 742 26.50 11.00 14.31
C MET A 742 28.01 10.83 14.49
N VAL A 743 28.69 11.82 15.07
CA VAL A 743 30.12 11.77 15.35
C VAL A 743 30.45 10.83 16.51
N GLN A 744 29.53 10.68 17.49
CA GLN A 744 29.66 9.73 18.59
C GLN A 744 29.47 8.27 18.18
N HIS A 745 28.63 8.03 17.16
CA HIS A 745 28.37 6.68 16.69
C HIS A 745 29.60 6.14 15.94
N PRO A 746 30.17 5.00 16.35
CA PRO A 746 31.32 4.41 15.67
C PRO A 746 30.95 4.10 14.21
N ASP A 747 31.85 4.42 13.29
CA ASP A 747 31.75 4.14 11.85
C ASP A 747 30.62 4.85 11.06
N ALA A 748 29.68 5.57 11.70
CA ALA A 748 28.52 6.15 11.00
C ALA A 748 28.89 7.10 9.85
N LEU A 749 29.96 7.91 10.01
CA LEU A 749 30.46 8.79 8.96
C LEU A 749 31.15 8.04 7.82
N ALA A 750 31.87 6.96 8.14
CA ALA A 750 32.50 6.11 7.14
C ALA A 750 31.42 5.33 6.36
N ASP A 751 30.43 4.78 7.04
CA ASP A 751 29.31 4.08 6.40
C ASP A 751 28.50 5.02 5.51
N LEU A 752 28.32 6.28 5.91
CA LEU A 752 27.65 7.29 5.08
C LEU A 752 28.42 7.55 3.78
N ALA A 753 29.74 7.76 3.86
CA ALA A 753 30.58 7.95 2.67
C ALA A 753 30.60 6.69 1.78
N SER A 754 30.70 5.50 2.39
CA SER A 754 30.64 4.21 1.70
C SER A 754 29.30 3.99 0.98
N LEU A 755 28.19 4.41 1.59
CA LEU A 755 26.85 4.34 1.02
C LEU A 755 26.71 5.25 -0.21
N MET A 756 27.22 6.47 -0.15
CA MET A 756 27.24 7.39 -1.32
C MET A 756 27.98 6.77 -2.52
N VAL A 757 29.14 6.15 -2.26
CA VAL A 757 29.93 5.46 -3.27
C VAL A 757 29.17 4.25 -3.82
N THR A 758 28.61 3.42 -2.94
CA THR A 758 27.89 2.21 -3.30
C THR A 758 26.67 2.50 -4.17
N LEU A 759 25.88 3.52 -3.82
CA LEU A 759 24.68 3.93 -4.56
C LEU A 759 24.95 4.36 -6.00
N THR A 760 26.15 4.90 -6.25
CA THR A 760 26.52 5.47 -7.55
C THR A 760 27.54 4.65 -8.32
N LYS A 761 28.05 3.55 -7.74
CA LYS A 761 29.09 2.71 -8.33
C LYS A 761 28.79 2.23 -9.76
N ASP A 762 27.53 1.93 -10.05
CA ASP A 762 27.09 1.45 -11.38
C ASP A 762 26.82 2.58 -12.40
N LEU A 763 26.74 3.83 -11.92
CA LEU A 763 26.55 5.00 -12.78
C LEU A 763 27.85 5.39 -13.50
N PHE A 764 29.01 5.21 -12.84
CA PHE A 764 30.32 5.59 -13.39
C PHE A 764 30.95 4.49 -14.28
N PRO A 765 31.69 4.87 -15.35
CA PRO A 765 32.27 3.96 -16.34
C PRO A 765 33.49 3.15 -15.83
N GLY A 766 33.96 3.36 -14.60
CA GLY A 766 35.05 2.59 -13.98
C GLY A 766 34.72 1.12 -13.67
N ASN A 767 33.48 0.66 -13.90
CA ASN A 767 33.08 -0.72 -13.68
C ASN A 767 33.44 -1.60 -14.91
N PRO A 768 34.24 -2.68 -14.77
CA PRO A 768 34.65 -3.54 -15.89
C PRO A 768 33.48 -4.13 -16.71
N ASN A 769 32.26 -4.12 -16.16
CA ASN A 769 31.05 -4.60 -16.83
C ASN A 769 30.46 -3.64 -17.89
N LYS A 770 30.72 -2.31 -17.82
CA LYS A 770 30.26 -1.34 -18.84
C LYS A 770 31.21 -1.23 -20.05
N LYS A 771 32.47 -1.68 -19.92
CA LYS A 771 33.44 -1.80 -21.02
C LYS A 771 32.95 -2.68 -22.18
N ARG A 772 31.96 -3.55 -21.96
CA ARG A 772 31.34 -4.37 -23.02
C ARG A 772 30.24 -3.67 -23.83
N ARG A 773 29.68 -2.54 -23.38
CA ARG A 773 28.67 -1.77 -24.14
C ARG A 773 29.27 -0.55 -24.86
N ALA A 774 30.32 0.04 -24.30
CA ALA A 774 31.00 1.20 -24.91
C ALA A 774 31.87 0.86 -26.14
N LEU A 775 31.99 -0.42 -26.52
CA LEU A 775 32.71 -0.81 -27.73
C LEU A 775 31.88 -0.68 -29.03
N ASP A 776 30.56 -0.44 -28.92
CA ASP A 776 29.66 -0.37 -30.09
C ASP A 776 29.27 1.07 -30.49
N GLU A 777 29.58 2.09 -29.68
CA GLU A 777 29.28 3.50 -30.00
C GLU A 777 30.57 4.26 -30.30
N VAL A 778 31.02 4.11 -31.54
CA VAL A 778 32.18 4.80 -32.10
C VAL A 778 31.71 6.10 -32.78
N LYS A 779 32.27 7.23 -32.31
CA LYS A 779 32.18 8.63 -32.81
C LYS A 779 31.12 9.54 -32.15
N MET A 780 31.35 9.90 -30.90
CA MET A 780 30.88 11.19 -30.34
C MET A 780 32.06 11.92 -29.70
N ASP A 781 32.08 13.25 -29.77
CA ASP A 781 33.12 14.08 -29.14
C ASP A 781 33.07 13.91 -27.61
N ASP A 782 34.24 13.83 -26.96
CA ASP A 782 34.39 13.65 -25.49
C ASP A 782 33.63 14.73 -24.67
N ALA A 783 33.30 15.88 -25.27
CA ALA A 783 32.56 16.97 -24.65
C ALA A 783 31.03 16.75 -24.68
N GLU A 784 30.49 16.05 -25.68
CA GLU A 784 29.06 15.71 -25.75
C GLU A 784 28.73 14.51 -24.86
N ILE A 785 29.63 13.51 -24.79
CA ILE A 785 29.51 12.36 -23.89
C ILE A 785 29.51 12.82 -22.41
N LYS A 786 30.39 13.77 -22.04
CA LYS A 786 30.40 14.36 -20.69
C LYS A 786 29.08 15.06 -20.33
N LYS A 787 28.45 15.75 -21.29
CA LYS A 787 27.18 16.44 -21.05
C LYS A 787 26.00 15.48 -20.93
N GLU A 788 25.94 14.45 -21.77
CA GLU A 788 24.90 13.42 -21.66
C GLU A 788 25.05 12.57 -20.39
N ASP A 789 26.29 12.23 -20.00
CA ASP A 789 26.57 11.53 -18.74
C ASP A 789 26.20 12.39 -17.51
N GLU A 790 26.48 13.70 -17.51
CA GLU A 790 26.08 14.62 -16.44
C GLU A 790 24.55 14.75 -16.31
N ILE A 791 23.84 14.82 -17.45
CA ILE A 791 22.37 14.87 -17.46
C ILE A 791 21.80 13.53 -16.95
N PHE A 792 22.29 12.40 -17.44
CA PHE A 792 21.85 11.06 -17.03
C PHE A 792 22.13 10.77 -15.54
N MET A 793 23.26 11.25 -15.00
CA MET A 793 23.56 11.13 -13.57
C MET A 793 22.64 11.99 -12.70
N SER A 794 22.30 13.20 -13.13
CA SER A 794 21.45 14.11 -12.36
C SER A 794 19.98 13.63 -12.22
N GLU A 795 19.49 12.85 -13.18
CA GLU A 795 18.12 12.34 -13.20
C GLU A 795 17.95 10.98 -12.46
N SER A 796 19.05 10.30 -12.13
CA SER A 796 18.99 9.01 -11.42
C SER A 796 18.51 9.19 -9.96
N PRO A 797 17.51 8.40 -9.51
CA PRO A 797 17.04 8.47 -8.13
C PRO A 797 18.13 8.01 -7.13
N GLN A 798 19.05 7.13 -7.54
CA GLN A 798 20.21 6.73 -6.73
C GLN A 798 21.17 7.90 -6.50
N HIS A 799 21.42 8.72 -7.51
CA HIS A 799 22.24 9.92 -7.38
C HIS A 799 21.57 10.97 -6.48
N GLN A 800 20.25 11.18 -6.62
CA GLN A 800 19.48 12.06 -5.74
C GLN A 800 19.53 11.60 -4.27
N CYS A 801 19.44 10.30 -4.02
CA CYS A 801 19.62 9.72 -2.68
C CYS A 801 21.01 10.06 -2.10
N ALA A 802 22.06 9.85 -2.90
CA ALA A 802 23.43 10.16 -2.50
C ALA A 802 23.67 11.67 -2.29
N GLU A 803 22.98 12.54 -3.04
CA GLU A 803 23.00 13.98 -2.80
C GLU A 803 22.38 14.38 -1.44
N TYR A 804 21.30 13.75 -0.99
CA TYR A 804 20.79 13.97 0.38
C TYR A 804 21.82 13.57 1.43
N LEU A 805 22.50 12.43 1.23
CA LEU A 805 23.58 11.98 2.12
C LEU A 805 24.75 12.96 2.11
N ARG A 806 25.17 13.47 0.93
CA ARG A 806 26.21 14.50 0.82
C ARG A 806 25.83 15.77 1.60
N LYS A 807 24.61 16.29 1.41
CA LYS A 807 24.13 17.47 2.13
C LYS A 807 24.12 17.25 3.65
N SER A 808 23.67 16.06 4.08
CA SER A 808 23.71 15.64 5.48
C SER A 808 25.13 15.63 6.03
N ALA A 809 26.06 14.98 5.32
CA ALA A 809 27.46 14.87 5.71
C ALA A 809 28.11 16.25 5.85
N ILE A 810 27.89 17.14 4.88
CA ILE A 810 28.40 18.50 4.94
C ILE A 810 27.83 19.22 6.15
N ARG A 811 26.51 19.20 6.39
CA ARG A 811 25.92 19.85 7.59
C ARG A 811 26.49 19.31 8.90
N ILE A 812 26.71 17.99 8.99
CA ILE A 812 27.32 17.36 10.17
C ILE A 812 28.77 17.84 10.37
N LEU A 813 29.57 17.88 9.30
CA LEU A 813 30.99 18.28 9.36
C LEU A 813 31.19 19.78 9.60
N VAL A 814 30.26 20.61 9.10
CA VAL A 814 30.39 22.08 9.01
C VAL A 814 29.53 22.83 10.04
N CYS A 815 28.72 22.14 10.85
CA CYS A 815 27.88 22.78 11.85
C CYS A 815 28.71 23.65 12.82
N HIS A 816 28.36 24.95 12.92
CA HIS A 816 29.11 25.90 13.75
C HIS A 816 29.16 25.46 15.22
N ASP A 817 28.05 24.96 15.76
CA ASP A 817 27.93 24.56 17.18
C ASP A 817 28.71 23.29 17.52
N ASN A 818 29.22 22.58 16.50
CA ASN A 818 29.94 21.31 16.64
C ASN A 818 31.34 21.34 16.03
N ILE A 819 31.78 22.43 15.42
CA ILE A 819 32.99 22.44 14.59
C ILE A 819 34.23 21.92 15.35
N GLN A 820 34.42 22.36 16.60
CA GLN A 820 35.50 21.87 17.45
C GLN A 820 35.33 20.40 17.83
N TYR A 821 34.08 19.97 18.09
CA TYR A 821 33.77 18.59 18.42
C TYR A 821 34.08 17.64 17.25
N THR A 822 33.64 18.01 16.04
CA THR A 822 33.91 17.31 14.79
C THR A 822 35.42 17.18 14.53
N ILE A 823 36.18 18.25 14.75
CA ILE A 823 37.64 18.26 14.59
C ILE A 823 38.31 17.34 15.62
N LEU A 824 37.97 17.47 16.91
CA LEU A 824 38.58 16.69 17.99
C LEU A 824 38.26 15.19 17.94
N ALA A 825 37.15 14.83 17.30
CA ALA A 825 36.71 13.46 17.07
C ALA A 825 37.29 12.83 15.78
N ASP A 826 38.15 13.52 15.04
CA ASP A 826 38.73 13.03 13.78
C ASP A 826 37.68 12.62 12.73
N ALA A 827 36.58 13.39 12.68
CA ALA A 827 35.44 13.10 11.81
C ALA A 827 35.79 13.21 10.32
N PHE A 828 36.69 14.12 9.94
CA PHE A 828 37.12 14.31 8.55
C PHE A 828 37.86 13.07 8.02
N THR A 829 38.90 12.62 8.72
CA THR A 829 39.64 11.41 8.35
C THR A 829 38.71 10.19 8.28
N THR A 830 37.81 10.03 9.26
CA THR A 830 36.83 8.94 9.27
C THR A 830 35.89 8.99 8.05
N PHE A 831 35.37 10.17 7.69
CA PHE A 831 34.50 10.35 6.53
C PHE A 831 35.22 10.13 5.19
N PHE A 832 36.46 10.62 5.04
CA PHE A 832 37.20 10.52 3.77
C PHE A 832 37.82 9.14 3.53
N ARG A 833 37.95 8.30 4.56
CA ARG A 833 38.56 6.96 4.46
C ARG A 833 37.94 6.08 3.35
N PRO A 834 36.61 5.96 3.20
CA PRO A 834 36.01 5.16 2.13
C PRO A 834 36.10 5.81 0.73
N LEU A 835 36.35 7.12 0.67
CA LEU A 835 36.55 7.88 -0.56
C LEU A 835 37.99 7.78 -1.10
N LEU A 836 38.90 7.23 -0.29
CA LEU A 836 40.27 6.93 -0.66
C LEU A 836 40.33 5.55 -1.31
N GLN A 837 40.25 5.54 -2.64
CA GLN A 837 40.34 4.33 -3.47
C GLN A 837 41.32 4.54 -4.62
N HIS A 838 42.07 3.49 -4.93
CA HIS A 838 43.08 3.46 -5.98
C HIS A 838 42.75 2.41 -7.05
N PRO A 839 42.96 2.69 -8.34
CA PRO A 839 43.21 4.00 -8.94
C PRO A 839 41.96 4.90 -8.85
N SER A 840 42.15 6.22 -8.64
CA SER A 840 41.02 7.09 -8.29
C SER A 840 40.23 7.63 -9.50
N HIS A 841 40.83 7.63 -10.69
CA HIS A 841 40.29 8.30 -11.88
C HIS A 841 38.98 7.69 -12.43
N ARG A 842 37.98 8.55 -12.71
CA ARG A 842 36.62 8.20 -13.19
C ARG A 842 35.86 7.22 -12.30
N SER A 843 36.15 7.26 -10.99
CA SER A 843 35.44 6.49 -9.96
C SER A 843 34.35 7.33 -9.28
N SER A 844 33.35 6.65 -8.72
CA SER A 844 32.35 7.28 -7.84
C SER A 844 33.01 7.97 -6.63
N SER A 845 34.05 7.34 -6.07
CA SER A 845 34.82 7.85 -4.92
C SER A 845 35.48 9.19 -5.22
N GLN A 846 36.06 9.36 -6.42
CA GLN A 846 36.62 10.64 -6.86
C GLN A 846 35.55 11.72 -7.00
N HIS A 847 34.42 11.41 -7.63
CA HIS A 847 33.32 12.36 -7.81
C HIS A 847 32.86 12.92 -6.45
N TRP A 848 32.58 12.03 -5.49
CA TRP A 848 32.13 12.46 -4.16
C TRP A 848 33.22 13.16 -3.35
N ARG A 849 34.49 12.74 -3.48
CA ARG A 849 35.62 13.44 -2.87
C ARG A 849 35.66 14.90 -3.34
N VAL A 850 35.70 15.15 -4.65
CA VAL A 850 35.75 16.50 -5.23
C VAL A 850 34.50 17.32 -4.86
N ALA A 851 33.32 16.72 -4.90
CA ALA A 851 32.08 17.42 -4.55
C ALA A 851 32.03 17.85 -3.08
N VAL A 852 32.54 17.02 -2.17
CA VAL A 852 32.60 17.33 -0.74
C VAL A 852 33.68 18.38 -0.45
N THR A 853 34.89 18.23 -0.99
CA THR A 853 35.98 19.19 -0.76
C THR A 853 35.64 20.58 -1.29
N LYS A 854 34.97 20.67 -2.44
CA LYS A 854 34.42 21.94 -2.96
C LYS A 854 33.40 22.59 -2.03
N ASP A 855 32.50 21.81 -1.45
CA ASP A 855 31.53 22.30 -0.47
C ASP A 855 32.23 22.79 0.82
N LEU A 856 33.24 22.07 1.31
CA LEU A 856 34.02 22.46 2.49
C LEU A 856 34.79 23.77 2.24
N TYR A 857 35.45 23.88 1.07
CA TYR A 857 36.13 25.10 0.62
C TYR A 857 35.18 26.30 0.67
N GLN A 858 34.04 26.21 -0.02
CA GLN A 858 33.09 27.31 -0.17
C GLN A 858 32.41 27.71 1.15
N LYS A 859 32.11 26.73 2.01
CA LYS A 859 31.30 26.98 3.22
C LYS A 859 32.12 27.32 4.46
N LYS A 860 33.34 26.78 4.62
CA LYS A 860 34.06 26.81 5.92
C LYS A 860 35.57 27.00 5.90
N LEU A 861 36.24 27.03 4.75
CA LEU A 861 37.70 27.27 4.73
C LEU A 861 38.12 28.50 5.57
N PRO A 862 37.45 29.68 5.49
CA PRO A 862 37.84 30.84 6.29
C PRO A 862 37.77 30.59 7.79
N ASP A 863 36.75 29.85 8.25
CA ASP A 863 36.54 29.52 9.66
C ASP A 863 37.62 28.55 10.15
N PHE A 864 37.98 27.53 9.35
CA PHE A 864 39.05 26.59 9.68
C PHE A 864 40.42 27.27 9.73
N VAL A 865 40.72 28.16 8.77
CA VAL A 865 41.98 28.93 8.76
C VAL A 865 42.05 29.89 9.95
N SER A 866 40.94 30.52 10.31
CA SER A 866 40.84 31.38 11.50
C SER A 866 41.07 30.57 12.78
N LEU A 867 40.43 29.40 12.91
CA LEU A 867 40.61 28.50 14.05
C LEU A 867 42.04 27.95 14.15
N PHE A 868 42.66 27.62 13.02
CA PHE A 868 44.05 27.17 12.95
C PHE A 868 45.01 28.25 13.48
N LYS A 869 44.86 29.50 13.00
CA LYS A 869 45.66 30.65 13.48
C LYS A 869 45.40 30.97 14.95
N PHE A 870 44.16 30.84 15.41
CA PHE A 870 43.81 31.06 16.81
C PHE A 870 44.47 30.03 17.72
N THR A 871 44.50 28.77 17.31
CA THR A 871 45.03 27.66 18.13
C THR A 871 46.55 27.60 18.16
N GLU A 872 47.24 28.20 17.18
CA GLU A 872 48.71 28.30 17.08
C GLU A 872 49.38 28.92 18.33
N VAL A 873 48.67 29.80 19.05
CA VAL A 873 49.21 30.59 20.19
C VAL A 873 48.94 29.92 21.55
N THR A 874 48.16 28.82 21.58
CA THR A 874 47.70 28.18 22.82
C THR A 874 48.40 26.84 23.07
N ASP A 875 49.36 26.82 23.98
CA ASP A 875 50.15 25.61 24.33
C ASP A 875 49.31 24.41 24.81
N HIS A 876 48.09 24.65 25.29
CA HIS A 876 47.20 23.60 25.84
C HIS A 876 46.24 23.00 24.80
N ALA A 877 46.30 23.44 23.54
CA ALA A 877 45.34 23.09 22.48
C ALA A 877 45.97 22.33 21.29
N ILE A 878 47.10 21.64 21.49
CA ILE A 878 47.89 20.95 20.45
C ILE A 878 47.01 20.03 19.58
N LYS A 879 46.16 19.20 20.19
CA LYS A 879 45.26 18.31 19.44
C LYS A 879 44.28 19.09 18.55
N LEU A 880 43.72 20.21 19.05
CA LEU A 880 42.82 21.02 18.24
C LEU A 880 43.56 21.68 17.08
N TYR A 881 44.77 22.21 17.31
CA TYR A 881 45.62 22.82 16.29
C TYR A 881 45.95 21.82 15.16
N GLU A 882 46.42 20.63 15.51
CA GLU A 882 46.78 19.55 14.59
C GLU A 882 45.60 19.07 13.74
N PHE A 883 44.48 18.71 14.36
CA PHE A 883 43.31 18.23 13.61
C PHE A 883 42.58 19.36 12.87
N THR A 884 42.79 20.63 13.25
CA THR A 884 42.34 21.76 12.42
C THR A 884 43.19 21.86 11.15
N ALA A 885 44.50 21.56 11.21
CA ALA A 885 45.34 21.48 10.01
C ALA A 885 44.83 20.41 9.03
N VAL A 886 44.42 19.24 9.55
CA VAL A 886 43.77 18.17 8.76
C VAL A 886 42.48 18.68 8.08
N ALA A 887 41.62 19.39 8.82
CA ALA A 887 40.39 19.96 8.27
C ALA A 887 40.64 21.03 7.19
N VAL A 888 41.66 21.88 7.38
CA VAL A 888 42.08 22.88 6.36
C VAL A 888 42.59 22.17 5.11
N ALA A 889 43.40 21.12 5.26
CA ALA A 889 43.95 20.36 4.14
C ALA A 889 42.87 19.62 3.31
N TYR A 890 41.85 19.04 3.94
CA TYR A 890 40.70 18.50 3.20
C TYR A 890 39.86 19.60 2.52
N SER A 891 39.79 20.80 3.12
CA SER A 891 38.99 21.90 2.58
C SER A 891 39.66 22.58 1.39
N ILE A 892 40.99 22.78 1.41
CA ILE A 892 41.71 23.47 0.33
C ILE A 892 41.69 22.69 -0.99
N MET A 893 41.47 21.37 -0.97
CA MET A 893 41.28 20.55 -2.16
C MET A 893 40.14 21.00 -3.08
N GLY A 894 39.20 21.80 -2.56
CA GLY A 894 38.12 22.38 -3.36
C GLY A 894 38.50 23.63 -4.18
N THR A 895 39.71 24.17 -4.06
CA THR A 895 40.14 25.37 -4.81
C THR A 895 40.53 25.04 -6.24
N ASP A 896 40.13 25.93 -7.16
CA ASP A 896 40.61 25.92 -8.55
C ASP A 896 41.89 26.77 -8.73
N SER A 897 42.42 27.38 -7.67
CA SER A 897 43.59 28.28 -7.70
C SER A 897 44.86 27.64 -7.13
N ASP A 898 45.87 27.46 -7.98
CA ASP A 898 47.19 26.95 -7.57
C ASP A 898 47.89 27.87 -6.55
N GLN A 899 47.68 29.19 -6.67
CA GLN A 899 48.25 30.17 -5.73
C GLN A 899 47.65 30.00 -4.33
N GLU A 900 46.33 29.80 -4.24
CA GLU A 900 45.66 29.61 -2.96
C GLU A 900 46.04 28.27 -2.33
N TRP A 901 46.08 27.19 -3.14
CA TRP A 901 46.57 25.88 -2.73
C TRP A 901 47.95 25.95 -2.08
N ASN A 902 48.92 26.55 -2.79
CA ASN A 902 50.30 26.65 -2.33
C ASN A 902 50.43 27.54 -1.08
N SER A 903 49.69 28.66 -1.01
CA SER A 903 49.79 29.63 0.08
C SER A 903 49.13 29.18 1.39
N VAL A 904 47.98 28.51 1.32
CA VAL A 904 47.25 28.02 2.51
C VAL A 904 47.96 26.81 3.11
N LEU A 905 48.45 25.89 2.28
CA LEU A 905 49.22 24.72 2.73
C LEU A 905 50.63 25.10 3.21
N GLY A 906 51.24 26.14 2.63
CA GLY A 906 52.61 26.56 2.95
C GLY A 906 53.68 25.78 2.20
N LEU A 907 53.39 25.26 1.01
CA LEU A 907 54.29 24.41 0.21
C LEU A 907 55.51 25.15 -0.38
N GLY A 908 55.59 26.48 -0.21
CA GLY A 908 56.69 27.31 -0.70
C GLY A 908 57.73 27.67 0.36
N VAL A 909 57.62 27.14 1.58
CA VAL A 909 58.50 27.45 2.72
C VAL A 909 59.64 26.43 2.78
N SER A 910 60.85 26.87 3.10
CA SER A 910 62.00 25.99 3.38
C SER A 910 61.92 25.44 4.81
N GLU A 911 62.41 24.22 5.04
CA GLU A 911 62.32 23.50 6.33
C GLU A 911 60.86 23.26 6.75
N ILE A 912 60.12 22.50 5.94
CA ILE A 912 58.68 22.30 6.13
C ILE A 912 58.34 21.72 7.49
N VAL A 913 59.15 20.79 7.97
CA VAL A 913 58.95 20.10 9.26
C VAL A 913 59.02 21.06 10.45
N SER A 914 59.79 22.17 10.35
CA SER A 914 59.85 23.20 11.40
C SER A 914 58.81 24.30 11.22
N SER A 915 58.09 24.30 10.10
CA SER A 915 57.13 25.35 9.76
C SER A 915 55.80 25.22 10.52
N LYS A 916 55.20 26.37 10.87
CA LYS A 916 53.86 26.44 11.49
C LYS A 916 52.70 26.50 10.48
N TYR A 917 53.01 26.28 9.20
CA TYR A 917 51.99 26.19 8.16
C TYR A 917 51.28 24.84 8.22
N VAL A 918 50.10 24.76 7.59
CA VAL A 918 49.24 23.58 7.62
C VAL A 918 49.99 22.32 7.22
N PHE A 919 50.76 22.36 6.12
CA PHE A 919 51.51 21.20 5.66
C PHE A 919 52.66 20.84 6.61
N GLY A 920 53.34 21.82 7.21
CA GLY A 920 54.36 21.58 8.23
C GLY A 920 53.82 20.85 9.46
N VAL A 921 52.63 21.24 9.93
CA VAL A 921 51.94 20.55 11.03
C VAL A 921 51.57 19.12 10.66
N LEU A 922 51.11 18.87 9.43
CA LEU A 922 50.84 17.50 8.96
C LEU A 922 52.12 16.65 8.92
N CYS A 923 53.24 17.22 8.48
CA CYS A 923 54.55 16.57 8.50
C CYS A 923 55.01 16.27 9.94
N GLN A 924 54.81 17.19 10.88
CA GLN A 924 55.08 16.96 12.30
C GLN A 924 54.21 15.83 12.88
N MET A 925 52.91 15.77 12.53
CA MET A 925 52.01 14.68 12.94
C MET A 925 52.40 13.33 12.34
N LEU A 926 52.95 13.32 11.12
CA LEU A 926 53.38 12.13 10.41
C LEU A 926 54.66 11.54 11.04
N VAL A 927 55.60 12.42 11.40
CA VAL A 927 56.99 12.06 11.69
C VAL A 927 57.33 12.09 13.18
N TYR A 928 56.75 13.01 13.97
CA TYR A 928 57.07 13.16 15.39
C TYR A 928 56.01 12.55 16.31
N GLU A 929 56.50 11.85 17.33
CA GLU A 929 55.68 11.37 18.43
C GLU A 929 55.62 12.44 19.54
N LEU A 930 54.43 12.67 20.12
CA LEU A 930 54.29 13.60 21.24
C LEU A 930 54.89 12.98 22.50
N GLU A 931 55.99 13.55 22.99
CA GLU A 931 56.58 13.21 24.28
C GLU A 931 55.81 13.98 25.38
N TYR A 932 54.90 13.30 26.09
CA TYR A 932 54.31 13.81 27.33
C TYR A 932 54.85 13.04 28.53
N GLU A 933 55.08 13.75 29.64
CA GLU A 933 55.62 13.19 30.90
C GLU A 933 54.88 11.90 31.30
N GLU A 934 55.68 10.87 31.57
CA GLU A 934 55.31 9.47 31.76
C GLU A 934 54.14 9.30 32.76
N ASN A 935 52.96 8.83 32.28
CA ASN A 935 52.04 7.93 33.04
C ASN A 935 50.66 7.61 32.38
N ASN A 936 50.37 7.94 31.12
CA ASN A 936 49.04 7.68 30.56
C ASN A 936 49.01 6.55 29.50
N SER A 937 48.31 5.45 29.79
CA SER A 937 48.00 4.36 28.84
C SER A 937 47.23 4.84 27.59
N MET A 938 46.63 6.04 27.64
CA MET A 938 46.03 6.73 26.49
C MET A 938 47.04 7.09 25.38
N LEU A 939 48.34 7.19 25.68
CA LEU A 939 49.37 7.63 24.71
C LEU A 939 49.69 6.55 23.66
N GLN A 940 49.65 5.26 24.04
CA GLN A 940 49.79 4.16 23.07
C GLN A 940 48.60 4.10 22.09
N ILE A 941 47.48 4.71 22.45
CA ILE A 941 46.27 4.76 21.63
C ILE A 941 46.25 6.02 20.76
N ILE A 942 46.75 7.20 21.18
CA ILE A 942 46.55 8.46 20.42
C ILE A 942 47.57 8.65 19.27
N THR A 943 48.83 8.26 19.45
CA THR A 943 49.91 8.52 18.49
C THR A 943 49.70 7.84 17.12
N PRO A 944 49.22 6.58 17.03
CA PRO A 944 48.90 5.94 15.75
C PRO A 944 47.76 6.65 15.00
N PHE A 945 46.80 7.25 15.71
CA PHE A 945 45.67 7.96 15.09
C PHE A 945 46.11 9.28 14.47
N ARG A 946 47.01 10.04 15.12
CA ARG A 946 47.60 11.28 14.56
C ARG A 946 48.35 11.01 13.26
N ARG A 947 49.23 9.99 13.27
CA ARG A 947 50.00 9.59 12.09
C ARG A 947 49.11 9.14 10.94
N ASN A 948 48.09 8.31 11.24
CA ASN A 948 47.14 7.85 10.24
C ASN A 948 46.33 9.00 9.63
N ALA A 949 45.88 9.98 10.44
CA ALA A 949 45.15 11.14 9.94
C ALA A 949 46.00 12.00 8.99
N ALA A 950 47.25 12.29 9.36
CA ALA A 950 48.20 13.02 8.53
C ALA A 950 48.53 12.26 7.23
N ALA A 951 48.83 10.95 7.33
CA ALA A 951 49.11 10.12 6.18
C ALA A 951 47.93 10.08 5.19
N GLN A 952 46.70 9.94 5.71
CA GLN A 952 45.49 9.86 4.89
C GLN A 952 45.20 11.18 4.16
N VAL A 953 45.34 12.33 4.83
CA VAL A 953 45.06 13.62 4.18
C VAL A 953 46.13 13.95 3.13
N ILE A 954 47.40 13.64 3.40
CA ILE A 954 48.50 13.81 2.42
C ILE A 954 48.31 12.88 1.21
N GLU A 955 47.94 11.62 1.45
CA GLU A 955 47.58 10.68 0.37
C GLU A 955 46.40 11.21 -0.46
N THR A 956 45.41 11.82 0.20
CA THR A 956 44.27 12.43 -0.48
C THR A 956 44.69 13.64 -1.33
N LEU A 957 45.62 14.48 -0.84
CA LEU A 957 46.17 15.62 -1.61
C LEU A 957 46.88 15.12 -2.88
N ALA A 958 47.63 14.03 -2.77
CA ALA A 958 48.33 13.42 -3.91
C ALA A 958 47.38 12.84 -4.96
N LEU A 959 46.23 12.31 -4.55
CA LEU A 959 45.23 11.80 -5.49
C LEU A 959 44.64 12.88 -6.43
N ASP A 960 44.66 14.15 -6.04
CA ASP A 960 44.25 15.25 -6.92
C ASP A 960 45.31 15.57 -8.00
N LEU A 961 46.53 15.07 -7.83
CA LEU A 961 47.66 15.22 -8.78
C LEU A 961 47.93 13.93 -9.57
N GLU A 962 47.27 12.82 -9.25
CA GLU A 962 47.48 11.48 -9.85
C GLU A 962 47.44 11.52 -11.39
N VAL A 963 46.49 12.24 -11.99
CA VAL A 963 46.34 12.33 -13.45
C VAL A 963 47.55 13.02 -14.09
N VAL A 964 48.07 14.08 -13.45
CA VAL A 964 49.25 14.82 -13.93
C VAL A 964 50.47 13.90 -13.89
N TRP A 965 50.67 13.20 -12.76
CA TRP A 965 51.81 12.30 -12.59
C TRP A 965 51.77 11.09 -13.53
N GLN A 966 50.59 10.53 -13.82
CA GLN A 966 50.44 9.41 -14.76
C GLN A 966 50.74 9.79 -16.23
N VAL A 967 50.54 11.06 -16.62
CA VAL A 967 50.90 11.55 -17.96
C VAL A 967 52.42 11.72 -18.07
N GLU A 968 53.08 12.22 -17.02
CA GLU A 968 54.54 12.36 -16.97
C GLU A 968 55.26 11.00 -17.08
N MET A 969 54.78 9.97 -16.38
CA MET A 969 55.45 8.66 -16.32
C MET A 969 55.55 7.97 -17.70
N LYS A 970 54.56 8.16 -18.59
CA LYS A 970 54.52 7.55 -19.94
C LYS A 970 55.50 8.17 -20.93
N SER A 971 56.17 9.27 -20.56
CA SER A 971 57.11 9.99 -21.43
C SER A 971 58.58 9.55 -21.28
N ILE A 972 58.85 8.57 -20.41
CA ILE A 972 60.21 8.05 -20.15
C ILE A 972 60.57 7.00 -21.22
N GLU A 973 61.30 7.41 -22.26
CA GLU A 973 61.80 6.48 -23.31
C GLU A 973 63.04 5.70 -22.86
N SER A 974 63.02 4.38 -23.04
CA SER A 974 64.17 3.50 -22.75
C SER A 974 65.25 3.62 -23.83
N VAL A 975 66.49 3.94 -23.44
CA VAL A 975 67.66 3.94 -24.34
C VAL A 975 68.09 2.50 -24.65
N PRO A 976 68.30 2.13 -25.93
CA PRO A 976 68.70 0.76 -26.29
C PRO A 976 70.11 0.42 -25.77
N VAL A 977 70.26 -0.78 -25.21
CA VAL A 977 71.53 -1.35 -24.75
C VAL A 977 72.44 -1.62 -25.94
N LYS A 978 73.71 -1.19 -25.86
CA LYS A 978 74.72 -1.52 -26.87
C LYS A 978 75.32 -2.90 -26.58
N HIS A 979 75.11 -3.86 -27.48
CA HIS A 979 75.79 -5.16 -27.41
C HIS A 979 77.27 -5.04 -27.77
N VAL A 980 78.12 -5.72 -27.01
CA VAL A 980 79.57 -5.75 -27.23
C VAL A 980 79.98 -7.13 -27.73
N ALA A 981 80.58 -7.17 -28.92
CA ALA A 981 81.16 -8.40 -29.46
C ALA A 981 82.38 -8.80 -28.61
N LEU A 982 82.41 -10.05 -28.13
CA LEU A 982 83.48 -10.58 -27.30
C LEU A 982 84.52 -11.30 -28.17
N ASP A 983 85.81 -11.00 -27.97
CA ASP A 983 86.90 -11.73 -28.63
C ASP A 983 87.36 -12.92 -27.76
N GLU A 984 87.56 -14.09 -28.36
CA GLU A 984 88.13 -15.27 -27.67
C GLU A 984 89.67 -15.31 -27.81
N PRO A 985 90.45 -15.61 -26.75
CA PRO A 985 90.04 -16.00 -25.40
C PRO A 985 89.76 -14.82 -24.46
N TYR A 986 88.76 -14.99 -23.57
CA TYR A 986 88.31 -13.99 -22.60
C TYR A 986 89.42 -13.52 -21.66
N GLN A 987 89.67 -12.21 -21.62
CA GLN A 987 90.58 -11.60 -20.64
C GLN A 987 89.87 -11.41 -19.29
N LYS A 988 90.28 -12.17 -18.28
CA LYS A 988 89.75 -12.09 -16.91
C LYS A 988 90.55 -11.12 -16.05
N VAL A 989 89.86 -10.37 -15.20
CA VAL A 989 90.43 -9.51 -14.16
C VAL A 989 89.89 -9.98 -12.81
N TYR A 990 90.76 -10.00 -11.80
CA TYR A 990 90.40 -10.36 -10.43
C TYR A 990 90.42 -9.11 -9.54
N PHE A 991 89.42 -8.98 -8.68
CA PHE A 991 89.28 -7.92 -7.69
C PHE A 991 89.33 -8.50 -6.28
N ALA A 992 89.97 -7.78 -5.35
CA ALA A 992 89.99 -8.11 -3.92
C ALA A 992 89.22 -7.02 -3.16
N THR A 993 88.29 -7.39 -2.29
CA THR A 993 87.56 -6.45 -1.42
C THR A 993 88.01 -6.62 0.03
N ASP A 994 87.87 -5.58 0.84
CA ASP A 994 88.36 -5.60 2.24
C ASP A 994 87.52 -6.51 3.16
N ASP A 995 86.28 -6.82 2.77
CA ASP A 995 85.32 -7.59 3.55
C ASP A 995 85.34 -9.11 3.28
N SER A 996 86.13 -9.58 2.32
CA SER A 996 86.24 -11.00 1.97
C SER A 996 87.65 -11.38 1.53
N THR A 997 88.07 -12.61 1.86
CA THR A 997 89.31 -13.19 1.34
C THR A 997 89.16 -13.78 -0.07
N GLU A 998 87.93 -13.85 -0.59
CA GLU A 998 87.63 -14.38 -1.92
C GLU A 998 87.84 -13.31 -3.01
N LEU A 999 88.43 -13.70 -4.14
CA LEU A 999 88.63 -12.82 -5.29
C LEU A 999 87.43 -12.87 -6.24
N VAL A 1000 86.89 -11.71 -6.59
CA VAL A 1000 85.80 -11.61 -7.56
C VAL A 1000 86.38 -11.54 -8.98
N CYS A 1001 85.93 -12.42 -9.87
CA CYS A 1001 86.38 -12.47 -11.26
C CYS A 1001 85.40 -11.70 -12.16
N GLY A 1002 85.91 -10.86 -13.05
CA GLY A 1002 85.12 -10.17 -14.09
C GLY A 1002 85.79 -10.17 -15.45
N ASN A 1003 85.02 -9.93 -16.51
CA ASN A 1003 85.53 -9.85 -17.88
C ASN A 1003 86.03 -8.43 -18.22
N ARG A 1004 87.31 -8.31 -18.57
CA ARG A 1004 87.98 -7.03 -18.86
C ARG A 1004 87.28 -6.23 -19.95
N GLN A 1005 86.87 -6.87 -21.04
CA GLN A 1005 86.27 -6.23 -22.21
C GLN A 1005 84.85 -5.73 -21.94
N LEU A 1006 84.07 -6.50 -21.16
CA LEU A 1006 82.73 -6.10 -20.75
C LEU A 1006 82.75 -4.94 -19.77
N LEU A 1007 83.70 -4.94 -18.84
CA LEU A 1007 83.83 -3.86 -17.86
C LEU A 1007 84.31 -2.56 -18.50
N SER A 1008 85.33 -2.61 -19.36
CA SER A 1008 85.82 -1.41 -20.06
C SER A 1008 84.81 -0.81 -21.03
N SER A 1009 83.88 -1.60 -21.57
CA SER A 1009 82.85 -1.11 -22.50
C SER A 1009 81.60 -0.58 -21.82
N ASN A 1010 81.28 -1.08 -20.62
CA ASN A 1010 80.09 -0.68 -19.86
C ASN A 1010 80.37 0.37 -18.76
N SER A 1011 81.64 0.66 -18.45
CA SER A 1011 82.01 1.61 -17.41
C SER A 1011 83.18 2.49 -17.87
N PRO A 1012 83.03 3.82 -17.91
CA PRO A 1012 84.14 4.72 -18.21
C PRO A 1012 85.20 4.68 -17.10
N ILE A 1013 84.81 4.30 -15.88
CA ILE A 1013 85.73 4.14 -14.75
C ILE A 1013 86.59 2.89 -14.92
N PHE A 1014 86.01 1.75 -15.28
CA PHE A 1014 86.80 0.56 -15.63
C PHE A 1014 87.56 0.72 -16.95
N GLU A 1015 87.06 1.49 -17.92
CA GLU A 1015 87.82 1.87 -19.12
C GLU A 1015 89.10 2.63 -18.76
N ALA A 1016 89.00 3.59 -17.83
CA ALA A 1016 90.15 4.34 -17.34
C ALA A 1016 91.09 3.48 -16.47
N LEU A 1017 90.53 2.65 -15.57
CA LEU A 1017 91.27 1.76 -14.65
C LEU A 1017 92.02 0.65 -15.40
N LEU A 1018 91.40 0.09 -16.44
CA LEU A 1018 91.93 -1.01 -17.24
C LEU A 1018 92.58 -0.51 -18.56
N GLY A 1019 92.57 0.80 -18.81
CA GLY A 1019 93.20 1.45 -19.95
C GLY A 1019 94.72 1.59 -19.80
N SER A 1020 95.39 2.00 -20.88
CA SER A 1020 96.86 2.03 -20.98
C SER A 1020 97.56 3.13 -20.18
N ASN A 1021 96.82 3.95 -19.43
CA ASN A 1021 97.31 5.24 -18.92
C ASN A 1021 97.46 5.30 -17.38
N TYR A 1022 97.21 4.22 -16.64
CA TYR A 1022 97.34 4.18 -15.18
C TYR A 1022 98.41 3.19 -14.68
N ALA A 1023 99.02 3.52 -13.53
CA ALA A 1023 100.13 2.77 -12.89
C ALA A 1023 99.79 1.31 -12.53
N GLU A 1024 98.51 0.96 -12.51
CA GLU A 1024 98.01 -0.39 -12.20
C GLU A 1024 98.34 -1.39 -13.30
N GLN A 1025 98.48 -0.96 -14.56
CA GLN A 1025 98.96 -1.83 -15.64
C GLN A 1025 100.47 -2.13 -15.52
N SER A 1026 101.28 -1.14 -15.10
CA SER A 1026 102.71 -1.35 -14.85
C SER A 1026 102.98 -2.26 -13.63
N LYS A 1027 101.97 -2.47 -12.77
CA LYS A 1027 102.00 -3.41 -11.64
C LYS A 1027 101.27 -4.72 -11.92
N LEU A 1028 100.63 -4.90 -13.08
CA LEU A 1028 99.82 -6.08 -13.40
C LEU A 1028 100.66 -7.36 -13.58
N GLU A 1029 101.97 -7.24 -13.82
CA GLU A 1029 102.90 -8.38 -13.74
C GLU A 1029 103.21 -8.81 -12.29
N SER A 1030 102.84 -8.00 -11.28
CA SER A 1030 103.12 -8.23 -9.86
C SER A 1030 101.88 -8.31 -8.95
N LEU A 1031 100.72 -7.82 -9.41
CA LEU A 1031 99.45 -7.84 -8.68
C LEU A 1031 98.53 -8.90 -9.29
N THR A 1032 98.23 -9.93 -8.52
CA THR A 1032 97.26 -10.99 -8.88
C THR A 1032 95.80 -10.52 -8.85
N ALA A 1033 95.49 -9.40 -8.18
CA ALA A 1033 94.14 -8.81 -8.11
C ALA A 1033 94.19 -7.29 -7.85
N ILE A 1034 93.15 -6.56 -8.27
CA ILE A 1034 92.94 -5.12 -8.02
C ILE A 1034 92.18 -4.93 -6.70
N PRO A 1035 92.74 -4.22 -5.70
CA PRO A 1035 92.03 -3.98 -4.44
C PRO A 1035 90.97 -2.87 -4.58
N LEU A 1036 89.76 -3.12 -4.07
CA LEU A 1036 88.65 -2.19 -3.94
C LEU A 1036 88.24 -2.09 -2.46
N HIS A 1037 88.65 -0.99 -1.82
CA HIS A 1037 88.52 -0.82 -0.36
C HIS A 1037 87.12 -0.35 0.09
N ASP A 1038 86.35 0.23 -0.82
CA ASP A 1038 85.08 0.92 -0.56
C ASP A 1038 83.85 0.15 -1.08
N VAL A 1039 84.04 -1.09 -1.57
CA VAL A 1039 82.96 -1.89 -2.17
C VAL A 1039 82.90 -3.27 -1.53
N PRO A 1040 81.75 -3.72 -1.01
CA PRO A 1040 81.63 -5.04 -0.40
C PRO A 1040 81.60 -6.15 -1.46
N PHE A 1041 82.16 -7.31 -1.12
CA PHE A 1041 82.31 -8.51 -1.96
C PHE A 1041 80.99 -8.90 -2.62
N LYS A 1042 79.91 -8.97 -1.83
CA LYS A 1042 78.58 -9.39 -2.27
C LYS A 1042 78.06 -8.49 -3.40
N ASN A 1043 78.16 -7.17 -3.22
CA ASN A 1043 77.58 -6.20 -4.13
C ASN A 1043 78.42 -6.12 -5.43
N LEU A 1044 79.75 -6.24 -5.34
CA LEU A 1044 80.63 -6.33 -6.50
C LEU A 1044 80.40 -7.62 -7.30
N SER A 1045 80.27 -8.77 -6.64
CA SER A 1045 79.95 -10.04 -7.29
C SER A 1045 78.61 -10.00 -8.01
N LEU A 1046 77.61 -9.37 -7.39
CA LEU A 1046 76.29 -9.19 -7.98
C LEU A 1046 76.37 -8.26 -9.21
N PHE A 1047 77.06 -7.13 -9.11
CA PHE A 1047 77.27 -6.19 -10.21
C PHE A 1047 77.95 -6.84 -11.43
N LEU A 1048 79.03 -7.58 -11.22
CA LEU A 1048 79.75 -8.27 -12.30
C LEU A 1048 78.88 -9.34 -12.97
N SER A 1049 78.09 -10.08 -12.19
CA SER A 1049 77.15 -11.07 -12.73
C SER A 1049 76.07 -10.43 -13.62
N VAL A 1050 75.58 -9.24 -13.25
CA VAL A 1050 74.58 -8.49 -14.03
C VAL A 1050 75.20 -7.92 -15.30
N VAL A 1051 76.43 -7.38 -15.24
CA VAL A 1051 77.15 -6.91 -16.43
C VAL A 1051 77.35 -8.03 -17.46
N GLU A 1052 77.66 -9.25 -17.00
CA GLU A 1052 77.75 -10.43 -17.88
C GLU A 1052 76.39 -10.85 -18.45
N GLN A 1053 75.33 -10.81 -17.63
CA GLN A 1053 73.95 -11.12 -18.03
C GLN A 1053 73.38 -10.13 -19.04
N LEU A 1054 73.71 -8.84 -18.93
CA LEU A 1054 73.26 -7.79 -19.86
C LEU A 1054 73.79 -7.97 -21.28
N ASN A 1055 74.93 -8.64 -21.45
CA ASN A 1055 75.44 -8.96 -22.78
C ASN A 1055 74.72 -10.15 -23.45
N THR A 1056 73.85 -10.86 -22.72
CA THR A 1056 73.10 -12.05 -23.20
C THR A 1056 71.58 -11.85 -23.27
N ASP A 1057 71.09 -10.61 -23.17
CA ASP A 1057 69.66 -10.23 -23.19
C ASP A 1057 68.79 -10.88 -22.08
N SER A 1058 69.41 -11.33 -20.99
CA SER A 1058 68.67 -11.91 -19.86
C SER A 1058 68.06 -10.83 -18.95
N VAL A 1059 66.82 -11.07 -18.49
CA VAL A 1059 66.14 -10.23 -17.49
C VAL A 1059 66.83 -10.42 -16.13
N LEU A 1060 66.84 -9.39 -15.27
CA LEU A 1060 67.19 -9.50 -13.85
C LEU A 1060 66.26 -10.54 -13.17
N ILE A 1061 66.63 -11.81 -13.18
CA ILE A 1061 65.84 -12.92 -12.62
C ILE A 1061 66.32 -13.20 -11.19
N ASN A 1062 65.38 -13.25 -10.24
CA ASN A 1062 65.59 -13.53 -8.80
C ASN A 1062 66.24 -12.43 -7.93
N THR A 1063 66.19 -11.16 -8.32
CA THR A 1063 66.63 -10.04 -7.48
C THR A 1063 65.56 -9.58 -6.48
N ASN A 1064 65.98 -9.31 -5.24
CA ASN A 1064 65.14 -8.67 -4.20
C ASN A 1064 65.41 -7.15 -4.14
N TRP A 1065 64.60 -6.40 -3.40
CA TRP A 1065 64.73 -4.94 -3.27
C TRP A 1065 66.13 -4.49 -2.83
N LYS A 1066 66.71 -5.15 -1.82
CA LYS A 1066 68.04 -4.82 -1.29
C LYS A 1066 69.13 -4.97 -2.35
N ASP A 1067 69.10 -6.09 -3.08
CA ASP A 1067 70.06 -6.38 -4.14
C ASP A 1067 69.96 -5.36 -5.30
N VAL A 1068 68.76 -4.84 -5.61
CA VAL A 1068 68.56 -3.80 -6.63
C VAL A 1068 69.07 -2.43 -6.17
N VAL A 1069 68.86 -2.06 -4.90
CA VAL A 1069 69.38 -0.82 -4.31
C VAL A 1069 70.92 -0.85 -4.29
N ASP A 1070 71.50 -1.97 -3.82
CA ASP A 1070 72.94 -2.21 -3.81
C ASP A 1070 73.55 -2.10 -5.23
N LEU A 1071 72.87 -2.64 -6.24
CA LEU A 1071 73.26 -2.53 -7.65
C LEU A 1071 73.16 -1.10 -8.19
N LEU A 1072 72.13 -0.34 -7.81
CA LEU A 1072 71.99 1.07 -8.20
C LEU A 1072 73.16 1.90 -7.68
N LEU A 1073 73.50 1.78 -6.40
CA LEU A 1073 74.60 2.51 -5.77
C LEU A 1073 75.95 2.16 -6.42
N ILE A 1074 76.22 0.88 -6.65
CA ILE A 1074 77.46 0.45 -7.32
C ILE A 1074 77.51 0.86 -8.78
N SER A 1075 76.39 0.81 -9.50
CA SER A 1075 76.35 1.24 -10.90
C SER A 1075 76.72 2.71 -11.04
N ASP A 1076 76.35 3.55 -10.08
CA ASP A 1076 76.75 4.95 -10.06
C ASP A 1076 78.23 5.13 -9.70
N ARG A 1077 78.71 4.40 -8.68
CA ARG A 1077 80.13 4.39 -8.27
C ARG A 1077 81.08 4.08 -9.43
N PHE A 1078 80.69 3.15 -10.32
CA PHE A 1078 81.45 2.76 -11.50
C PHE A 1078 80.98 3.44 -12.80
N GLY A 1079 80.01 4.36 -12.76
CA GLY A 1079 79.55 5.10 -13.94
C GLY A 1079 78.89 4.24 -15.02
N THR A 1080 78.27 3.12 -14.66
CA THR A 1080 77.65 2.17 -15.58
C THR A 1080 76.17 2.48 -15.80
N THR A 1081 75.89 3.25 -16.86
CA THR A 1081 74.53 3.68 -17.20
C THR A 1081 73.61 2.53 -17.62
N SER A 1082 74.13 1.45 -18.22
CA SER A 1082 73.34 0.30 -18.67
C SER A 1082 72.74 -0.50 -17.50
N VAL A 1083 73.54 -0.82 -16.49
CA VAL A 1083 73.09 -1.49 -15.25
C VAL A 1083 72.17 -0.57 -14.46
N LYS A 1084 72.52 0.72 -14.37
CA LYS A 1084 71.70 1.74 -13.71
C LYS A 1084 70.31 1.79 -14.32
N ASN A 1085 70.18 2.04 -15.63
CA ASN A 1085 68.90 2.10 -16.33
C ASN A 1085 68.09 0.82 -16.14
N LYS A 1086 68.71 -0.35 -16.16
CA LYS A 1086 68.00 -1.63 -15.95
C LYS A 1086 67.47 -1.81 -14.53
N CYS A 1087 68.19 -1.32 -13.52
CA CYS A 1087 67.69 -1.30 -12.16
C CYS A 1087 66.57 -0.25 -11.99
N GLN A 1088 66.69 0.90 -12.66
CA GLN A 1088 65.64 1.92 -12.71
C GLN A 1088 64.37 1.37 -13.38
N ASP A 1089 64.49 0.72 -14.55
CA ASP A 1089 63.40 0.03 -15.26
C ASP A 1089 62.72 -1.02 -14.37
N TRP A 1090 63.50 -1.76 -13.57
CA TRP A 1090 62.96 -2.75 -12.64
C TRP A 1090 62.12 -2.08 -11.54
N VAL A 1091 62.60 -0.99 -10.95
CA VAL A 1091 61.86 -0.22 -9.93
C VAL A 1091 60.61 0.40 -10.54
N LEU A 1092 60.71 1.02 -11.71
CA LEU A 1092 59.56 1.60 -12.42
C LEU A 1092 58.53 0.53 -12.79
N ALA A 1093 58.95 -0.65 -13.24
CA ALA A 1093 58.04 -1.77 -13.51
C ALA A 1093 57.35 -2.33 -12.25
N LYS A 1094 57.96 -2.15 -11.05
CA LYS A 1094 57.31 -2.47 -9.77
C LYS A 1094 56.32 -1.40 -9.35
N VAL A 1095 56.65 -0.13 -9.58
CA VAL A 1095 55.76 1.03 -9.37
C VAL A 1095 54.51 0.93 -10.27
N GLU A 1096 54.67 0.65 -11.57
CA GLU A 1096 53.53 0.52 -12.50
C GLU A 1096 52.53 -0.59 -12.08
N LYS A 1097 53.04 -1.66 -11.47
CA LYS A 1097 52.20 -2.80 -11.02
C LYS A 1097 51.51 -2.54 -9.67
N LEU A 1098 51.89 -1.50 -8.95
CA LEU A 1098 51.47 -1.20 -7.58
C LEU A 1098 49.94 -1.01 -7.44
N HIS A 1099 49.29 -0.54 -8.51
CA HIS A 1099 47.83 -0.37 -8.59
C HIS A 1099 47.04 -1.65 -8.85
N VAL A 1100 47.68 -2.72 -9.34
CA VAL A 1100 47.02 -3.97 -9.77
C VAL A 1100 47.24 -5.11 -8.78
N VAL A 1101 48.29 -5.03 -7.97
CA VAL A 1101 48.65 -6.04 -6.96
C VAL A 1101 47.80 -5.92 -5.70
N ASP A 1102 47.74 -7.01 -4.93
CA ASP A 1102 47.02 -7.06 -3.65
C ASP A 1102 47.69 -6.19 -2.56
N GLU A 1103 47.02 -5.98 -1.43
CA GLU A 1103 47.53 -5.12 -0.35
C GLU A 1103 48.84 -5.63 0.24
N LYS A 1104 49.05 -6.95 0.30
CA LYS A 1104 50.26 -7.56 0.86
C LYS A 1104 51.46 -7.34 -0.04
N GLU A 1105 51.31 -7.60 -1.32
CA GLU A 1105 52.34 -7.33 -2.33
C GLU A 1105 52.62 -5.83 -2.45
N ARG A 1106 51.59 -4.98 -2.30
CA ARG A 1106 51.73 -3.53 -2.25
C ARG A 1106 52.57 -3.09 -1.05
N LEU A 1107 52.32 -3.65 0.13
CA LEU A 1107 53.10 -3.36 1.33
C LEU A 1107 54.58 -3.74 1.15
N VAL A 1108 54.88 -4.90 0.55
CA VAL A 1108 56.25 -5.32 0.22
C VAL A 1108 56.92 -4.37 -0.77
N CYS A 1109 56.15 -3.85 -1.74
CA CYS A 1109 56.64 -2.87 -2.70
C CYS A 1109 56.99 -1.53 -2.00
N LEU A 1110 56.09 -1.03 -1.14
CA LEU A 1110 56.29 0.21 -0.39
C LEU A 1110 57.46 0.13 0.61
N GLU A 1111 57.63 -1.01 1.27
CA GLU A 1111 58.79 -1.31 2.13
C GLU A 1111 60.10 -1.14 1.36
N GLY A 1112 60.15 -1.68 0.13
CA GLY A 1112 61.32 -1.57 -0.74
C GLY A 1112 61.56 -0.16 -1.30
N LEU A 1113 60.51 0.57 -1.66
CA LEU A 1113 60.61 1.96 -2.12
C LEU A 1113 61.10 2.90 -1.02
N LEU A 1114 60.62 2.71 0.21
CA LEU A 1114 61.12 3.45 1.37
C LEU A 1114 62.60 3.13 1.59
N GLY A 1115 63.01 1.86 1.57
CA GLY A 1115 64.41 1.48 1.68
C GLY A 1115 65.30 2.10 0.59
N LEU A 1116 64.80 2.16 -0.65
CA LEU A 1116 65.47 2.84 -1.76
C LEU A 1116 65.63 4.34 -1.51
N TYR A 1117 64.63 5.01 -0.95
CA TYR A 1117 64.72 6.43 -0.59
C TYR A 1117 65.81 6.68 0.46
N ARG A 1118 65.85 5.87 1.54
CA ARG A 1118 66.84 6.05 2.63
C ARG A 1118 68.28 5.99 2.14
N GLU A 1119 68.58 5.03 1.28
CA GLU A 1119 69.94 4.74 0.82
C GLU A 1119 70.41 5.64 -0.34
N CYS A 1120 69.48 6.11 -1.18
CA CYS A 1120 69.82 6.86 -2.39
C CYS A 1120 69.54 8.36 -2.30
N ARG A 1121 68.99 8.89 -1.19
CA ARG A 1121 68.73 10.33 -1.01
C ARG A 1121 70.03 11.15 -1.08
N ASP A 1122 69.95 12.35 -1.65
CA ASP A 1122 71.03 13.32 -1.53
C ASP A 1122 71.04 13.90 -0.10
N PRO A 1123 72.12 13.75 0.67
CA PRO A 1123 72.20 14.33 2.01
C PRO A 1123 72.41 15.86 2.02
N ILE A 1124 72.70 16.48 0.87
CA ILE A 1124 72.99 17.91 0.76
C ILE A 1124 71.75 18.71 0.35
N GLU A 1125 70.94 18.18 -0.55
CA GLU A 1125 69.73 18.86 -1.04
C GLU A 1125 68.56 18.72 -0.06
N LEU A 1126 67.80 19.82 0.12
CA LEU A 1126 66.70 19.88 1.07
C LEU A 1126 65.55 18.91 0.75
N ASP A 1127 65.32 18.57 -0.52
CA ASP A 1127 64.25 17.64 -0.93
C ASP A 1127 64.74 16.19 -1.08
N GLY A 1128 65.96 15.89 -0.66
CA GLY A 1128 66.61 14.60 -0.83
C GLY A 1128 67.04 14.29 -2.27
N GLY A 1129 67.13 15.30 -3.15
CA GLY A 1129 67.63 15.16 -4.51
C GLY A 1129 66.58 14.76 -5.54
N ILE A 1130 65.28 14.91 -5.24
CA ILE A 1130 64.20 14.49 -6.15
C ILE A 1130 63.93 15.48 -7.29
N THR A 1131 64.24 16.75 -7.09
CA THR A 1131 64.15 17.80 -8.12
C THR A 1131 65.50 18.16 -8.73
N SER A 1132 66.59 17.57 -8.23
CA SER A 1132 67.94 17.78 -8.74
C SER A 1132 68.08 17.39 -10.21
N GLU A 1133 68.63 18.30 -11.01
CA GLU A 1133 69.08 17.98 -12.38
C GLU A 1133 70.43 17.23 -12.37
N THR A 1134 71.15 17.27 -11.25
CA THR A 1134 72.51 16.74 -11.11
C THR A 1134 72.59 15.44 -10.32
N TRP A 1135 71.63 15.16 -9.44
CA TRP A 1135 71.66 13.96 -8.60
C TRP A 1135 71.39 12.69 -9.43
N PRO A 1136 72.28 11.68 -9.38
CA PRO A 1136 72.20 10.49 -10.22
C PRO A 1136 70.93 9.65 -10.06
N PHE A 1137 70.24 9.73 -8.91
CA PHE A 1137 69.07 8.92 -8.60
C PHE A 1137 67.74 9.69 -8.66
N ALA A 1138 67.77 10.99 -9.02
CA ALA A 1138 66.63 11.90 -8.95
C ALA A 1138 65.34 11.35 -9.58
N LEU A 1139 65.43 10.79 -10.80
CA LEU A 1139 64.27 10.25 -11.52
C LEU A 1139 63.58 9.10 -10.76
N VAL A 1140 64.35 8.17 -10.22
CA VAL A 1140 63.78 7.01 -9.50
C VAL A 1140 63.33 7.39 -8.10
N LEU A 1141 64.04 8.29 -7.43
CA LEU A 1141 63.60 8.84 -6.14
C LEU A 1141 62.29 9.60 -6.30
N LYS A 1142 62.15 10.43 -7.34
CA LYS A 1142 60.91 11.17 -7.64
C LYS A 1142 59.72 10.23 -7.82
N GLU A 1143 59.86 9.18 -8.62
CA GLU A 1143 58.78 8.20 -8.83
C GLU A 1143 58.54 7.29 -7.61
N ALA A 1144 59.57 6.98 -6.83
CA ALA A 1144 59.45 6.27 -5.56
C ALA A 1144 58.66 7.09 -4.54
N VAL A 1145 59.02 8.36 -4.32
CA VAL A 1145 58.33 9.25 -3.39
C VAL A 1145 56.89 9.53 -3.86
N LYS A 1146 56.64 9.77 -5.16
CA LYS A 1146 55.27 9.85 -5.71
C LYS A 1146 54.43 8.62 -5.32
N SER A 1147 54.98 7.42 -5.52
CA SER A 1147 54.31 6.16 -5.23
C SER A 1147 54.07 5.93 -3.73
N ILE A 1148 55.05 6.31 -2.89
CA ILE A 1148 54.93 6.26 -1.43
C ILE A 1148 53.82 7.20 -0.96
N VAL A 1149 53.79 8.43 -1.48
CA VAL A 1149 52.79 9.45 -1.10
C VAL A 1149 51.39 9.04 -1.57
N MET A 1150 51.27 8.46 -2.77
CA MET A 1150 50.00 7.91 -3.28
C MET A 1150 49.44 6.78 -2.40
N TYR A 1151 50.25 6.13 -1.56
CA TYR A 1151 49.80 5.06 -0.66
C TYR A 1151 50.27 5.29 0.78
N LEU A 1152 50.37 6.56 1.20
CA LEU A 1152 51.05 6.94 2.43
C LEU A 1152 50.40 6.34 3.69
N SER A 1153 49.08 6.15 3.70
CA SER A 1153 48.36 5.49 4.81
C SER A 1153 48.79 4.03 5.00
N LEU A 1154 49.20 3.36 3.91
CA LEU A 1154 49.75 2.01 3.95
C LEU A 1154 51.26 2.03 4.20
N ALA A 1155 51.98 2.96 3.56
CA ALA A 1155 53.43 3.11 3.70
C ALA A 1155 53.84 3.47 5.14
N SER A 1156 53.05 4.29 5.84
CA SER A 1156 53.29 4.65 7.24
C SER A 1156 53.20 3.48 8.23
N ARG A 1157 52.68 2.33 7.78
CA ARG A 1157 52.60 1.08 8.57
C ARG A 1157 53.78 0.13 8.34
N THR A 1158 54.67 0.46 7.40
CA THR A 1158 55.84 -0.36 7.06
C THR A 1158 56.89 -0.34 8.17
N ASP A 1159 57.70 -1.39 8.24
CA ASP A 1159 58.76 -1.48 9.25
C ASP A 1159 59.86 -0.44 8.98
N THR A 1160 60.19 -0.22 7.72
CA THR A 1160 61.18 0.79 7.30
C THR A 1160 60.74 2.20 7.64
N PHE A 1161 59.46 2.56 7.46
CA PHE A 1161 58.96 3.87 7.88
C PHE A 1161 59.04 4.06 9.40
N ASN A 1162 58.67 3.03 10.17
CA ASN A 1162 58.80 3.08 11.62
C ASN A 1162 60.26 3.19 12.07
N LYS A 1163 61.20 2.54 11.36
CA LYS A 1163 62.64 2.69 11.62
C LYS A 1163 63.13 4.12 11.36
N MET A 1164 62.74 4.74 10.24
CA MET A 1164 63.07 6.15 9.94
C MET A 1164 62.66 7.08 11.09
N ILE A 1165 61.49 6.85 11.70
CA ILE A 1165 61.01 7.64 12.83
C ILE A 1165 61.78 7.32 14.12
N LEU A 1166 61.97 6.04 14.44
CA LEU A 1166 62.62 5.60 15.68
C LEU A 1166 64.10 5.98 15.76
N GLU A 1167 64.79 6.01 14.62
CA GLU A 1167 66.20 6.42 14.52
C GLU A 1167 66.38 7.93 14.72
N LYS A 1168 65.29 8.73 14.62
CA LYS A 1168 65.24 10.18 14.86
C LYS A 1168 66.30 11.00 14.08
N ASP A 1169 66.66 10.56 12.87
CA ASP A 1169 67.50 11.38 11.98
C ASP A 1169 66.68 12.57 11.45
N GLY A 1170 66.90 13.75 12.04
CA GLY A 1170 66.19 14.97 11.70
C GLY A 1170 66.42 15.44 10.26
N GLU A 1171 67.58 15.14 9.68
CA GLU A 1171 67.90 15.53 8.30
C GLU A 1171 67.18 14.62 7.30
N GLU A 1172 67.13 13.30 7.55
CA GLU A 1172 66.35 12.33 6.75
C GLU A 1172 64.87 12.67 6.71
N LEU A 1173 64.32 12.95 7.88
CA LEU A 1173 62.90 13.19 8.07
C LEU A 1173 62.47 14.55 7.51
N SER A 1174 63.30 15.58 7.65
CA SER A 1174 63.07 16.87 6.97
C SER A 1174 63.13 16.70 5.47
N SER A 1175 64.17 16.04 4.94
CA SER A 1175 64.33 15.87 3.50
C SER A 1175 63.18 15.10 2.86
N PHE A 1176 62.62 14.13 3.59
CA PHE A 1176 61.47 13.38 3.12
C PHE A 1176 60.23 14.27 3.01
N CYS A 1177 59.96 15.10 4.02
CA CYS A 1177 58.80 15.99 4.04
C CYS A 1177 58.92 17.16 3.06
N ASP A 1178 60.12 17.73 2.90
CA ASP A 1178 60.45 18.75 1.89
C ASP A 1178 60.31 18.18 0.47
N GLY A 1179 60.69 16.91 0.27
CA GLY A 1179 60.42 16.16 -0.95
C GLY A 1179 58.94 15.97 -1.26
N ILE A 1180 58.12 15.60 -0.26
CA ILE A 1180 56.66 15.47 -0.44
C ILE A 1180 56.05 16.82 -0.84
N ALA A 1181 56.42 17.92 -0.19
CA ALA A 1181 55.87 19.23 -0.55
C ALA A 1181 56.25 19.66 -1.97
N SER A 1182 57.47 19.36 -2.39
CA SER A 1182 57.93 19.65 -3.75
C SER A 1182 57.10 18.92 -4.80
N LEU A 1183 56.61 17.72 -4.48
CA LEU A 1183 55.68 16.98 -5.34
C LEU A 1183 54.24 17.51 -5.31
N LEU A 1184 53.76 17.96 -4.14
CA LEU A 1184 52.38 18.43 -3.96
C LEU A 1184 52.16 19.89 -4.40
N LYS A 1185 53.23 20.61 -4.72
CA LYS A 1185 53.18 21.99 -5.22
C LYS A 1185 52.58 22.02 -6.63
N LYS A 1186 51.52 22.82 -6.81
CA LYS A 1186 50.86 23.04 -8.11
C LYS A 1186 51.49 24.19 -8.88
#